data_AF-A0A0W0GE54-F1
#
_entry.id   AF-A0A0W0GE54-F1
#
_cell.length_a   1.000
_cell.length_b   1.000
_cell.length_c   1.000
_cell.angle_alpha   90.00
_cell.angle_beta   90.00
_cell.angle_gamma   90.00
#
_symmetry.space_group_name_H-M   'P 1'
#
loop_
_entity.id
_entity.type
_entity.pdbx_description
1 polymer ?
#
loop_
_entity_poly.entity_id
_entity_poly.type
_entity_poly.pdbx_seq_one_letter_code
_entity_poly.pdbx_strand_id
1 'polypeptide(L)'
;MPPKGFKVKAPTAAQVQKEDTRARSKKQAEDNEKLNTPVKEEKMKVTHYTKDTDSLEVEYTTLSPSKKRIVHLADIPSSSSSALPIPPSDIIGDHSESPLQPEMEQLPSLPQKKRNRNECANGSTEGSYASNPAYIALFNAKNAGFGVCVAPHAWFHDIMEHHSTVLKDGMERHGGDSCPNSKKTFKWLTLVHVNGIVDILVNFCLCSEHPDDFDQLLDLCLFPATIKRVETVFSFELLDDFHLHTLTSKKAAFDYYDALQCKTNPLLPQNAPNLYQPFLHIAWIHRHLAGKRRAGQSHDIDKYVPHRPEGHTAVYCPACPEPRFNIDILEIQNTPLEKNIYTLFIAVDGCHSAQRLRKQEDPDDVALNNGSAYLSSRHQFQEYIRDNTGEANPLTCSRLKAVWMQNILKFKNAVITGIVGAICTRHGLFLPNGIVDMPKGEMFCLGDWMLYYGLLGREGLEQVHISYDLWCIFKVHLSDRLKQWHTHFSNQDIITLLTKARGCIPQLHIEGHDHMCKACYHFEYTRHVGRTNGELVETPWSAEKLTGGSTRHMNDGHCHDTLDDFHGFWNFCKVQKLGSMLSCQWAQTKLAIEELQPHFEEFSGLFPSNVLQEWEQLYAKPLPDKSDKNAVDLYTARVGTVNWVKWFCDHACLDQYKEEIEILEAEFTRICQFHQKMHDIWLDIAQTSDSDQEPGYAAYAHKQAAMYQTLKNDVIGHWLKHDETRKKLAEQKEKSQKSKIVNQQMQDSMDNEGIDAEDMDDDKESWLDLDNYVQEDLQNEEVID
;
A
#
# COMPACT_ATOMS: atom_id res chain seq x y z
N MET A 1 55.84 26.92 20.19
CA MET A 1 56.08 25.65 20.92
C MET A 1 54.98 25.47 21.96
N PRO A 2 54.13 24.44 21.86
CA PRO A 2 53.34 23.94 22.98
C PRO A 2 54.02 22.72 23.66
N PRO A 3 53.68 22.41 24.92
CA PRO A 3 54.42 21.46 25.75
C PRO A 3 54.08 19.98 25.47
N LYS A 4 55.04 19.13 25.80
CA LYS A 4 55.14 17.67 25.53
C LYS A 4 54.06 16.86 26.26
N GLY A 5 53.51 15.88 25.54
CA GLY A 5 52.38 15.05 25.96
C GLY A 5 52.67 13.92 26.94
N PHE A 6 51.63 13.56 27.69
CA PHE A 6 51.47 12.26 28.35
C PHE A 6 50.78 11.29 27.36
N LYS A 7 51.42 10.16 27.06
CA LYS A 7 50.80 9.06 26.31
C LYS A 7 50.12 8.11 27.30
N VAL A 8 48.78 8.03 27.25
CA VAL A 8 48.03 6.91 27.83
C VAL A 8 47.99 5.80 26.78
N LYS A 9 48.48 4.60 27.11
CA LYS A 9 48.36 3.42 26.24
C LYS A 9 46.92 2.90 26.29
N ALA A 10 46.32 2.69 25.12
CA ALA A 10 45.04 2.00 25.01
C ALA A 10 45.14 0.55 25.53
N PRO A 11 44.09 0.02 26.18
CA PRO A 11 44.07 -1.34 26.68
C PRO A 11 44.15 -2.34 25.52
N THR A 12 44.87 -3.44 25.75
CA THR A 12 44.98 -4.53 24.78
C THR A 12 43.66 -5.30 24.68
N ALA A 13 43.38 -5.93 23.53
CA ALA A 13 42.15 -6.70 23.30
C ALA A 13 41.91 -7.79 24.37
N ALA A 14 42.99 -8.36 24.93
CA ALA A 14 42.92 -9.33 26.02
C ALA A 14 42.46 -8.71 27.37
N GLN A 15 42.74 -7.43 27.61
CA GLN A 15 42.28 -6.71 28.80
C GLN A 15 40.79 -6.34 28.67
N VAL A 16 40.35 -5.96 27.47
CA VAL A 16 38.93 -5.66 27.19
C VAL A 16 38.08 -6.93 27.35
N GLN A 17 38.51 -8.06 26.79
CA GLN A 17 37.80 -9.34 26.98
C GLN A 17 37.71 -9.76 28.46
N LYS A 18 38.77 -9.54 29.25
CA LYS A 18 38.78 -9.94 30.67
C LYS A 18 37.85 -9.08 31.52
N GLU A 19 37.68 -7.80 31.18
CA GLU A 19 36.69 -6.92 31.82
C GLU A 19 35.25 -7.27 31.40
N ASP A 20 35.04 -7.63 30.14
CA ASP A 20 33.72 -8.02 29.62
C ASP A 20 33.22 -9.34 30.25
N THR A 21 34.10 -10.33 30.39
CA THR A 21 33.76 -11.59 31.08
C THR A 21 33.43 -11.34 32.56
N ARG A 22 34.17 -10.43 33.21
CA ARG A 22 33.91 -10.06 34.61
C ARG A 22 32.60 -9.31 34.79
N ALA A 23 32.22 -8.45 33.83
CA ALA A 23 30.95 -7.74 33.83
C ALA A 23 29.77 -8.71 33.61
N ARG A 24 29.91 -9.69 32.71
CA ARG A 24 28.89 -10.73 32.46
C ARG A 24 28.67 -11.64 33.68
N SER A 25 29.74 -12.10 34.34
CA SER A 25 29.59 -12.91 35.56
C SER A 25 28.96 -12.13 36.72
N LYS A 26 29.20 -10.81 36.81
CA LYS A 26 28.60 -9.96 37.84
C LYS A 26 27.11 -9.74 37.60
N LYS A 27 26.72 -9.53 36.34
CA LYS A 27 25.31 -9.40 35.93
C LYS A 27 24.53 -10.70 36.16
N GLN A 28 25.12 -11.85 35.84
CA GLN A 28 24.50 -13.16 36.07
C GLN A 28 24.33 -13.49 37.56
N ALA A 29 25.24 -13.01 38.43
CA ALA A 29 25.09 -13.13 39.87
C ALA A 29 23.97 -12.23 40.42
N GLU A 30 23.84 -11.00 39.92
CA GLU A 30 22.76 -10.06 40.30
C GLU A 30 21.38 -10.55 39.81
N ASP A 31 21.31 -11.19 38.65
CA ASP A 31 20.06 -11.73 38.11
C ASP A 31 19.60 -12.99 38.88
N ASN A 32 20.54 -13.84 39.32
CA ASN A 32 20.23 -14.99 40.17
C ASN A 32 19.80 -14.61 41.61
N GLU A 33 20.26 -13.46 42.12
CA GLU A 33 19.84 -12.96 43.44
C GLU A 33 18.40 -12.39 43.41
N LYS A 34 17.97 -11.83 42.28
CA LYS A 34 16.60 -11.32 42.05
C LYS A 34 15.55 -12.43 41.89
N LEU A 35 15.95 -13.61 41.41
CA LEU A 35 15.04 -14.75 41.24
C LEU A 35 14.68 -15.46 42.56
N ASN A 36 15.47 -15.28 43.63
CA ASN A 36 15.32 -16.02 44.88
C ASN A 36 14.77 -15.19 46.07
N THR A 37 14.30 -13.96 45.85
CA THR A 37 13.75 -13.12 46.93
C THR A 37 12.21 -13.23 47.01
N PRO A 38 11.61 -13.71 48.12
CA PRO A 38 10.17 -13.77 48.27
C PRO A 38 9.57 -12.37 48.45
N VAL A 39 8.57 -12.03 47.64
CA VAL A 39 7.88 -10.73 47.68
C VAL A 39 7.07 -10.59 48.98
N LYS A 40 7.47 -9.65 49.84
CA LYS A 40 6.61 -9.13 50.93
C LYS A 40 5.69 -8.05 50.38
N GLU A 41 4.39 -8.18 50.61
CA GLU A 41 3.40 -7.13 50.39
C GLU A 41 3.72 -5.90 51.26
N GLU A 42 4.21 -4.83 50.66
CA GLU A 42 4.16 -3.50 51.27
C GLU A 42 3.07 -2.65 50.62
N LYS A 43 2.02 -2.37 51.40
CA LYS A 43 1.02 -1.34 51.08
C LYS A 43 1.69 0.03 51.06
N MET A 44 1.97 0.55 49.87
CA MET A 44 2.52 1.89 49.73
C MET A 44 1.40 2.93 49.64
N LYS A 45 1.43 3.90 50.56
CA LYS A 45 0.48 5.01 50.69
C LYS A 45 0.51 5.92 49.46
N VAL A 46 -0.68 6.25 48.97
CA VAL A 46 -0.93 7.32 48.00
C VAL A 46 -0.63 8.66 48.67
N THR A 47 0.32 9.43 48.11
CA THR A 47 0.49 10.86 48.41
C THR A 47 -0.02 11.67 47.23
N HIS A 48 -1.07 12.46 47.46
CA HIS A 48 -1.58 13.46 46.55
C HIS A 48 -0.51 14.51 46.24
N TYR A 49 -0.32 14.84 44.96
CA TYR A 49 0.36 16.07 44.55
C TYR A 49 -0.68 17.16 44.34
N THR A 50 -0.61 18.19 45.19
CA THR A 50 -1.31 19.47 45.05
C THR A 50 -0.64 20.34 43.99
N LYS A 51 -1.46 21.10 43.26
CA LYS A 51 -1.07 22.25 42.45
C LYS A 51 -0.26 23.22 43.31
N ASP A 52 0.94 23.57 42.88
CA ASP A 52 1.56 24.84 43.24
C ASP A 52 1.96 25.59 41.96
N THR A 53 1.32 26.75 41.82
CA THR A 53 1.71 27.86 40.97
C THR A 53 3.02 28.43 41.50
N ASP A 54 4.06 28.48 40.68
CA ASP A 54 5.11 29.48 40.83
C ASP A 54 5.56 29.97 39.45
N SER A 55 5.32 31.26 39.27
CA SER A 55 5.77 32.14 38.21
C SER A 55 7.30 32.21 38.15
N LEU A 56 7.85 31.88 36.98
CA LEU A 56 9.17 32.34 36.56
C LEU A 56 8.98 33.17 35.29
N GLU A 57 9.03 34.49 35.48
CA GLU A 57 9.20 35.47 34.41
C GLU A 57 10.53 35.17 33.70
N VAL A 58 10.46 34.96 32.39
CA VAL A 58 11.62 35.03 31.49
C VAL A 58 11.38 36.21 30.57
N GLU A 59 12.22 37.24 30.74
CA GLU A 59 12.25 38.44 29.90
C GLU A 59 12.47 38.05 28.42
N TYR A 60 11.49 38.37 27.58
CA TYR A 60 11.68 38.40 26.13
C TYR A 60 12.37 39.71 25.75
N THR A 61 13.65 39.64 25.38
CA THR A 61 14.33 40.74 24.70
C THR A 61 13.75 40.86 23.29
N THR A 62 13.05 41.95 23.03
CA THR A 62 12.43 42.27 21.75
C THR A 62 13.49 42.67 20.72
N LEU A 63 13.62 41.89 19.65
CA LEU A 63 14.25 42.34 18.40
C LEU A 63 13.16 42.51 17.34
N SER A 64 12.91 43.77 16.99
CA SER A 64 11.98 44.23 15.97
C SER A 64 12.52 43.94 14.56
N PRO A 65 11.71 43.44 13.61
CA PRO A 65 11.96 43.62 12.20
C PRO A 65 10.97 44.65 11.63
N SER A 66 11.45 45.89 11.52
CA SER A 66 10.88 46.90 10.65
C SER A 66 11.37 46.69 9.22
N LYS A 67 10.46 46.28 8.32
CA LYS A 67 10.23 46.86 6.97
C LYS A 67 9.20 46.03 6.20
N LYS A 68 7.96 46.51 6.26
CA LYS A 68 6.87 46.14 5.34
C LYS A 68 7.26 46.56 3.92
N ARG A 69 7.12 45.67 2.94
CA ARG A 69 6.99 46.02 1.52
C ARG A 69 5.59 45.62 1.09
N ILE A 70 4.79 46.63 0.81
CA ILE A 70 3.44 46.56 0.28
C ILE A 70 3.55 46.13 -1.18
N VAL A 71 2.82 45.09 -1.57
CA VAL A 71 2.54 44.76 -2.98
C VAL A 71 1.04 44.97 -3.18
N HIS A 72 0.70 45.84 -4.13
CA HIS A 72 -0.66 46.18 -4.51
C HIS A 72 -1.33 45.00 -5.23
N LEU A 73 -2.47 44.54 -4.70
CA LEU A 73 -3.48 43.83 -5.47
C LEU A 73 -4.19 44.83 -6.37
N ALA A 74 -4.25 44.55 -7.66
CA ALA A 74 -5.07 45.26 -8.63
C ALA A 74 -6.12 44.31 -9.21
N ASP A 75 -7.37 44.61 -8.87
CA ASP A 75 -8.58 44.61 -9.68
C ASP A 75 -9.01 43.35 -10.44
N ILE A 76 -9.97 42.65 -9.82
CA ILE A 76 -11.01 41.85 -10.46
C ILE A 76 -12.23 42.76 -10.67
N PRO A 77 -12.79 42.90 -11.89
CA PRO A 77 -14.15 43.35 -12.06
C PRO A 77 -15.08 42.14 -12.25
N SER A 78 -15.95 41.96 -11.27
CA SER A 78 -17.22 41.25 -11.42
C SER A 78 -18.18 42.08 -12.28
N SER A 79 -18.89 41.42 -13.20
CA SER A 79 -20.22 41.91 -13.61
C SER A 79 -21.14 40.73 -13.87
N SER A 80 -22.23 40.73 -13.12
CA SER A 80 -23.43 39.93 -13.31
C SER A 80 -24.32 40.60 -14.36
N SER A 81 -24.98 39.84 -15.23
CA SER A 81 -26.41 40.04 -15.45
C SER A 81 -27.09 38.80 -16.04
N SER A 82 -28.29 38.59 -15.54
CA SER A 82 -29.29 37.54 -15.75
C SER A 82 -29.99 37.59 -17.11
N ALA A 83 -30.39 36.43 -17.66
CA ALA A 83 -31.77 36.13 -18.10
C ALA A 83 -31.88 34.74 -18.79
N LEU A 84 -32.79 33.89 -18.29
CA LEU A 84 -33.56 32.87 -19.03
C LEU A 84 -34.91 33.53 -19.46
N PRO A 85 -35.84 32.96 -20.29
CA PRO A 85 -35.98 31.56 -20.77
C PRO A 85 -36.57 31.29 -22.21
N ILE A 86 -36.50 30.02 -22.66
CA ILE A 86 -37.45 29.22 -23.52
C ILE A 86 -37.53 29.39 -25.08
N PRO A 87 -37.79 28.29 -25.87
CA PRO A 87 -37.72 28.17 -27.35
C PRO A 87 -39.13 28.28 -28.03
N PRO A 88 -39.36 28.09 -29.37
CA PRO A 88 -39.41 26.77 -30.06
C PRO A 88 -39.17 26.71 -31.60
N SER A 89 -39.15 25.46 -32.12
CA SER A 89 -39.72 24.91 -33.38
C SER A 89 -39.12 25.20 -34.78
N ASP A 90 -38.72 24.08 -35.42
CA ASP A 90 -39.08 23.56 -36.76
C ASP A 90 -38.98 24.43 -38.04
N ILE A 91 -38.39 23.86 -39.10
CA ILE A 91 -39.04 23.57 -40.41
C ILE A 91 -38.04 22.89 -41.39
N ILE A 92 -38.36 21.62 -41.72
CA ILE A 92 -38.52 20.98 -43.05
C ILE A 92 -37.41 21.09 -44.11
N GLY A 93 -36.98 19.92 -44.61
CA GLY A 93 -36.37 19.72 -45.92
C GLY A 93 -36.14 18.25 -46.27
N ASP A 94 -37.18 17.58 -46.77
CA ASP A 94 -37.19 16.23 -47.39
C ASP A 94 -36.25 16.12 -48.62
N HIS A 95 -35.67 14.92 -48.85
CA HIS A 95 -35.92 14.08 -50.05
C HIS A 95 -34.96 12.86 -50.21
N SER A 96 -35.59 11.66 -50.22
CA SER A 96 -35.42 10.48 -51.10
C SER A 96 -34.14 9.61 -51.15
N GLU A 97 -34.27 8.40 -50.59
CA GLU A 97 -34.05 7.02 -51.12
C GLU A 97 -32.98 6.71 -52.22
N SER A 98 -32.00 5.86 -51.83
CA SER A 98 -31.46 4.59 -52.41
C SER A 98 -31.14 4.40 -53.91
N PRO A 99 -30.39 3.34 -54.33
CA PRO A 99 -29.18 2.68 -53.79
C PRO A 99 -28.09 2.50 -54.90
N LEU A 100 -26.88 1.99 -54.58
CA LEU A 100 -26.07 1.07 -55.43
C LEU A 100 -24.67 0.79 -54.82
N GLN A 101 -24.27 -0.50 -54.83
CA GLN A 101 -22.93 -1.03 -54.56
C GLN A 101 -21.95 -0.69 -55.72
N PRO A 102 -20.62 -0.91 -55.60
CA PRO A 102 -20.01 -2.23 -55.90
C PRO A 102 -18.75 -2.58 -55.06
N GLU A 103 -18.59 -3.84 -54.66
CA GLU A 103 -17.66 -4.88 -55.18
C GLU A 103 -16.30 -4.99 -54.46
N MET A 104 -16.06 -6.21 -53.98
CA MET A 104 -14.83 -6.74 -53.40
C MET A 104 -13.97 -7.37 -54.52
N GLU A 105 -12.66 -7.18 -54.45
CA GLU A 105 -11.70 -7.97 -55.23
C GLU A 105 -10.70 -8.67 -54.28
N GLN A 106 -10.64 -10.01 -54.41
CA GLN A 106 -9.69 -10.92 -53.76
C GLN A 106 -8.61 -11.33 -54.77
N LEU A 107 -7.41 -11.72 -54.28
CA LEU A 107 -6.56 -12.87 -54.66
C LEU A 107 -5.06 -12.57 -54.38
N PRO A 108 -4.14 -13.57 -54.33
CA PRO A 108 -4.25 -15.01 -54.09
C PRO A 108 -3.21 -15.59 -53.08
N SER A 109 -3.32 -16.89 -52.86
CA SER A 109 -2.59 -17.72 -51.89
C SER A 109 -1.60 -18.73 -52.54
N LEU A 110 -0.72 -19.29 -51.67
CA LEU A 110 0.02 -20.59 -51.75
C LEU A 110 1.38 -20.64 -52.49
N PRO A 111 2.34 -21.55 -52.13
CA PRO A 111 2.12 -22.89 -51.56
C PRO A 111 3.08 -23.43 -50.47
N GLN A 112 2.58 -24.44 -49.74
CA GLN A 112 3.34 -25.43 -48.95
C GLN A 112 3.90 -26.57 -49.83
N LYS A 113 5.07 -27.13 -49.48
CA LYS A 113 5.34 -28.60 -49.59
C LYS A 113 6.64 -29.10 -48.91
N LYS A 114 6.43 -30.12 -48.06
CA LYS A 114 7.17 -31.39 -47.84
C LYS A 114 8.55 -31.45 -47.14
N ARG A 115 8.53 -32.26 -46.06
CA ARG A 115 9.61 -32.91 -45.29
C ARG A 115 10.51 -33.83 -46.13
N ASN A 116 11.78 -33.97 -45.72
CA ASN A 116 12.43 -35.29 -45.55
C ASN A 116 13.60 -35.24 -44.54
N ARG A 117 13.72 -36.32 -43.76
CA ARG A 117 14.79 -36.66 -42.80
C ARG A 117 16.05 -37.13 -43.55
N ASN A 118 17.24 -36.84 -43.00
CA ASN A 118 18.28 -37.83 -42.71
C ASN A 118 19.42 -37.24 -41.86
N GLU A 119 20.01 -38.14 -41.08
CA GLU A 119 20.85 -38.01 -39.89
C GLU A 119 22.28 -37.47 -40.13
N CYS A 120 22.87 -36.79 -39.13
CA CYS A 120 24.07 -37.27 -38.43
C CYS A 120 24.43 -36.38 -37.24
N ALA A 121 24.84 -37.04 -36.16
CA ALA A 121 25.16 -36.51 -34.84
C ALA A 121 26.42 -35.63 -34.79
N ASN A 122 26.42 -34.64 -33.89
CA ASN A 122 27.44 -34.44 -32.86
C ASN A 122 26.97 -33.35 -31.89
N GLY A 123 27.02 -33.65 -30.60
CA GLY A 123 26.42 -32.85 -29.54
C GLY A 123 27.29 -31.69 -29.05
N SER A 124 26.60 -30.68 -28.53
CA SER A 124 26.94 -29.99 -27.29
C SER A 124 25.76 -29.10 -26.92
N THR A 125 25.36 -29.22 -25.68
CA THR A 125 24.27 -28.58 -24.95
C THR A 125 24.31 -27.06 -24.96
N GLU A 126 23.16 -26.42 -25.26
CA GLU A 126 22.77 -25.11 -24.72
C GLU A 126 21.24 -24.97 -24.85
N GLY A 127 20.55 -25.10 -23.72
CA GLY A 127 19.10 -25.02 -23.62
C GLY A 127 18.64 -23.56 -23.58
N SER A 128 17.86 -23.17 -24.57
CA SER A 128 17.17 -21.89 -24.62
C SER A 128 15.98 -21.88 -23.64
N TYR A 129 16.08 -21.14 -22.55
CA TYR A 129 14.91 -20.73 -21.78
C TYR A 129 14.23 -19.57 -22.50
N ALA A 130 13.02 -19.83 -22.98
CA ALA A 130 12.14 -18.88 -23.64
C ALA A 130 11.64 -17.85 -22.62
N SER A 131 12.06 -16.59 -22.80
CA SER A 131 11.54 -15.45 -22.07
C SER A 131 10.11 -15.12 -22.50
N ASN A 132 9.26 -14.93 -21.50
CA ASN A 132 7.84 -14.58 -21.60
C ASN A 132 7.66 -13.16 -22.21
N PRO A 133 6.93 -12.97 -23.32
CA PRO A 133 6.96 -11.74 -24.13
C PRO A 133 6.11 -10.56 -23.62
N ALA A 134 5.91 -10.40 -22.31
CA ALA A 134 5.03 -9.35 -21.75
C ALA A 134 5.75 -8.13 -21.13
N TYR A 135 7.08 -8.10 -21.09
CA TYR A 135 7.86 -6.96 -20.52
C TYR A 135 8.70 -6.16 -21.52
N ILE A 136 8.56 -6.43 -22.82
CA ILE A 136 9.23 -5.69 -23.90
C ILE A 136 8.16 -5.13 -24.85
N ALA A 137 7.45 -4.09 -24.42
CA ALA A 137 6.49 -3.40 -25.31
C ALA A 137 6.38 -1.88 -25.12
N LEU A 138 7.22 -1.25 -24.29
CA LEU A 138 7.08 0.20 -24.01
C LEU A 138 8.38 1.01 -24.04
N PHE A 139 9.37 0.54 -24.81
CA PHE A 139 10.50 1.37 -25.25
C PHE A 139 10.98 0.95 -26.64
N ASN A 140 10.08 1.02 -27.62
CA ASN A 140 10.44 1.10 -29.03
C ASN A 140 9.75 2.33 -29.62
N ALA A 141 10.28 3.51 -29.29
CA ALA A 141 9.96 4.72 -30.03
C ALA A 141 10.64 4.65 -31.40
N LYS A 142 10.01 3.92 -32.32
CA LYS A 142 10.36 3.90 -33.74
C LYS A 142 9.83 5.14 -34.48
N ASN A 143 9.58 6.24 -33.76
CA ASN A 143 9.09 7.52 -34.28
C ASN A 143 10.03 8.70 -33.99
N ALA A 144 11.24 8.46 -33.50
CA ALA A 144 12.34 9.41 -33.66
C ALA A 144 13.44 8.67 -34.42
N GLY A 145 13.93 9.25 -35.51
CA GLY A 145 14.95 8.66 -36.40
C GLY A 145 16.33 8.51 -35.74
N PHE A 146 16.42 7.79 -34.63
CA PHE A 146 17.65 7.56 -33.88
C PHE A 146 17.88 6.05 -33.75
N GLY A 147 18.92 5.58 -34.43
CA GLY A 147 19.45 4.24 -34.23
C GLY A 147 20.50 4.26 -33.12
N VAL A 148 20.25 3.53 -32.03
CA VAL A 148 21.30 3.09 -31.10
C VAL A 148 21.11 1.60 -30.87
N CYS A 149 22.12 0.82 -31.26
CA CYS A 149 22.21 -0.60 -30.97
C CYS A 149 22.63 -0.81 -29.51
N VAL A 150 21.87 -1.60 -28.76
CA VAL A 150 22.30 -2.17 -27.48
C VAL A 150 22.69 -3.63 -27.74
N ALA A 151 23.91 -4.02 -27.36
CA ALA A 151 24.35 -5.42 -27.37
C ALA A 151 24.71 -5.87 -25.93
N PRO A 152 24.45 -7.13 -25.55
CA PRO A 152 24.53 -7.57 -24.16
C PRO A 152 25.92 -8.12 -23.75
N HIS A 153 26.31 -7.77 -22.52
CA HIS A 153 27.23 -8.43 -21.57
C HIS A 153 28.60 -8.97 -22.06
N ALA A 154 29.70 -8.28 -21.66
CA ALA A 154 30.93 -8.90 -21.12
C ALA A 154 31.91 -7.87 -20.51
N TRP A 155 32.20 -8.04 -19.21
CA TRP A 155 33.41 -7.68 -18.43
C TRP A 155 33.92 -6.22 -18.31
N PHE A 156 34.23 -5.88 -17.06
CA PHE A 156 34.26 -4.56 -16.39
C PHE A 156 35.42 -3.60 -16.77
N HIS A 157 36.18 -3.84 -17.84
CA HIS A 157 37.27 -2.94 -18.26
C HIS A 157 36.99 -2.16 -19.56
N ASP A 158 36.10 -2.64 -20.44
CA ASP A 158 35.78 -1.97 -21.72
C ASP A 158 34.65 -0.92 -21.61
N ILE A 159 33.89 -0.90 -20.50
CA ILE A 159 32.71 -0.06 -20.30
C ILE A 159 33.05 1.43 -20.23
N MET A 160 34.17 1.81 -19.59
CA MET A 160 34.51 3.22 -19.44
C MET A 160 35.05 3.84 -20.74
N GLU A 161 35.70 3.06 -21.61
CA GLU A 161 36.12 3.54 -22.93
C GLU A 161 34.92 3.65 -23.88
N HIS A 162 34.00 2.68 -23.90
CA HIS A 162 32.87 2.71 -24.83
C HIS A 162 31.78 3.76 -24.46
N HIS A 163 31.44 3.93 -23.18
CA HIS A 163 30.46 4.96 -22.77
C HIS A 163 31.04 6.38 -22.82
N SER A 164 32.35 6.56 -22.62
CA SER A 164 32.99 7.88 -22.80
C SER A 164 33.14 8.27 -24.28
N THR A 165 33.15 7.31 -25.21
CA THR A 165 33.05 7.60 -26.66
C THR A 165 31.63 7.86 -27.14
N VAL A 166 30.60 7.23 -26.57
CA VAL A 166 29.21 7.40 -27.04
C VAL A 166 28.64 8.78 -26.68
N LEU A 167 29.07 9.41 -25.57
CA LEU A 167 28.67 10.78 -25.25
C LEU A 167 29.52 11.87 -25.92
N LYS A 168 30.69 11.54 -26.49
CA LYS A 168 31.46 12.51 -27.28
C LYS A 168 30.75 12.94 -28.57
N ASP A 169 29.87 12.08 -29.08
CA ASP A 169 29.14 12.27 -30.33
C ASP A 169 27.64 12.54 -30.13
N GLY A 170 27.16 12.55 -28.88
CA GLY A 170 25.73 12.39 -28.55
C GLY A 170 24.92 13.67 -28.37
N MET A 171 25.53 14.85 -28.25
CA MET A 171 24.78 16.09 -27.98
C MET A 171 24.73 17.06 -29.15
N GLU A 172 25.40 16.72 -30.26
CA GLU A 172 25.44 17.60 -31.43
C GLU A 172 24.38 17.29 -32.47
N ARG A 173 23.53 16.26 -32.32
CA ARG A 173 22.88 15.66 -33.49
C ARG A 173 21.43 16.10 -33.72
N HIS A 174 21.20 16.95 -34.72
CA HIS A 174 19.86 17.09 -35.34
C HIS A 174 19.61 15.85 -36.21
N GLY A 175 18.90 14.84 -35.69
CA GLY A 175 18.60 13.63 -36.48
C GLY A 175 19.83 12.86 -36.98
N GLY A 176 20.98 13.00 -36.32
CA GLY A 176 22.23 12.33 -36.69
C GLY A 176 23.41 13.26 -37.04
N ASP A 177 23.15 14.55 -37.35
CA ASP A 177 24.16 15.50 -37.86
C ASP A 177 24.54 16.62 -36.88
N SER A 178 25.82 16.99 -36.81
CA SER A 178 26.34 18.06 -35.92
C SER A 178 25.59 19.39 -36.04
N CYS A 179 25.26 19.99 -34.90
CA CYS A 179 24.46 21.19 -34.81
C CYS A 179 25.23 22.41 -35.32
N PRO A 180 24.73 23.09 -36.38
CA PRO A 180 25.42 24.21 -36.98
C PRO A 180 25.47 25.45 -36.08
N ASN A 181 24.57 25.55 -35.09
CA ASN A 181 24.49 26.66 -34.14
C ASN A 181 25.01 26.29 -32.74
N SER A 182 25.59 25.11 -32.54
CA SER A 182 26.19 24.78 -31.25
C SER A 182 27.34 25.74 -30.97
N LYS A 183 27.53 26.12 -29.69
CA LYS A 183 28.78 26.79 -29.34
C LYS A 183 29.89 25.76 -29.48
N LYS A 184 31.07 26.16 -29.97
CA LYS A 184 32.29 25.34 -29.81
C LYS A 184 32.79 25.29 -28.35
N THR A 185 31.92 25.57 -27.38
CA THR A 185 32.24 25.60 -25.94
C THR A 185 31.56 24.44 -25.26
N PHE A 186 32.37 23.45 -24.92
CA PHE A 186 31.94 22.30 -24.16
C PHE A 186 31.89 22.62 -22.66
N LYS A 187 30.95 21.99 -21.96
CA LYS A 187 30.77 22.10 -20.52
C LYS A 187 30.96 20.72 -19.88
N TRP A 188 31.79 20.65 -18.85
CA TRP A 188 31.90 19.44 -18.04
C TRP A 188 30.71 19.33 -17.09
N LEU A 189 30.08 18.16 -17.06
CA LEU A 189 29.07 17.78 -16.08
C LEU A 189 29.49 16.48 -15.42
N THR A 190 29.23 16.31 -14.13
CA THR A 190 29.36 15.03 -13.45
C THR A 190 28.04 14.26 -13.59
N LEU A 191 28.08 13.11 -14.25
CA LEU A 191 26.97 12.18 -14.41
C LEU A 191 27.02 11.11 -13.33
N VAL A 192 25.92 10.94 -12.62
CA VAL A 192 25.69 9.78 -11.75
C VAL A 192 24.77 8.81 -12.50
N HIS A 193 25.25 7.57 -12.68
CA HIS A 193 24.58 6.53 -13.45
C HIS A 193 24.67 5.16 -12.75
N VAL A 194 23.88 4.16 -13.15
CA VAL A 194 23.84 2.83 -12.50
C VAL A 194 25.20 2.12 -12.46
N ASN A 195 26.09 2.49 -13.39
CA ASN A 195 27.45 1.95 -13.51
C ASN A 195 28.51 2.73 -12.71
N GLY A 196 28.16 3.85 -12.07
CA GLY A 196 29.09 4.67 -11.30
C GLY A 196 28.97 6.18 -11.61
N ILE A 197 29.94 6.93 -11.12
CA ILE A 197 30.02 8.39 -11.22
C ILE A 197 31.12 8.74 -12.22
N VAL A 198 30.78 9.49 -13.26
CA VAL A 198 31.71 9.83 -14.35
C VAL A 198 31.56 11.27 -14.77
N ASP A 199 32.64 11.90 -15.22
CA ASP A 199 32.56 13.21 -15.84
C ASP A 199 32.29 13.08 -17.35
N ILE A 200 31.30 13.83 -17.82
CA ILE A 200 30.87 13.87 -19.22
C ILE A 200 31.08 15.27 -19.78
N LEU A 201 31.32 15.34 -21.09
CA LEU A 201 31.50 16.58 -21.81
C LEU A 201 30.27 16.85 -22.67
N VAL A 202 29.61 17.98 -22.40
CA VAL A 202 28.32 18.35 -22.99
C VAL A 202 28.47 19.56 -23.89
N ASN A 203 27.82 19.53 -25.05
CA ASN A 203 27.68 20.68 -25.94
C ASN A 203 26.20 20.96 -26.17
N PHE A 204 25.71 22.12 -25.73
CA PHE A 204 24.31 22.49 -25.86
C PHE A 204 24.00 23.07 -27.24
N CYS A 205 22.83 22.69 -27.75
CA CYS A 205 22.28 23.25 -28.97
C CYS A 205 21.74 24.67 -28.71
N LEU A 206 21.93 25.59 -29.65
CA LEU A 206 21.42 26.97 -29.57
C LEU A 206 20.59 27.37 -30.79
N CYS A 207 20.09 26.41 -31.58
CA CYS A 207 19.12 26.77 -32.61
C CYS A 207 17.86 27.32 -31.93
N SER A 208 17.19 28.26 -32.59
CA SER A 208 16.00 28.94 -32.07
C SER A 208 14.82 28.02 -31.76
N GLU A 209 14.84 26.79 -32.28
CA GLU A 209 13.80 25.77 -32.07
C GLU A 209 14.10 24.84 -30.90
N HIS A 210 15.30 24.90 -30.32
CA HIS A 210 15.69 24.03 -29.21
C HIS A 210 15.40 24.67 -27.85
N PRO A 211 14.94 23.88 -26.87
CA PRO A 211 14.59 24.37 -25.56
C PRO A 211 15.87 24.68 -24.74
N ASP A 212 15.72 25.18 -23.52
CA ASP A 212 16.88 25.61 -22.73
C ASP A 212 17.81 24.44 -22.32
N ASP A 213 18.96 24.76 -21.71
CA ASP A 213 19.92 23.74 -21.26
C ASP A 213 19.28 22.66 -20.36
N PHE A 214 18.24 23.00 -19.59
CA PHE A 214 17.58 22.08 -18.68
C PHE A 214 16.71 21.10 -19.44
N ASP A 215 15.87 21.59 -20.34
CA ASP A 215 14.99 20.76 -21.17
C ASP A 215 15.79 19.83 -22.10
N GLN A 216 16.88 20.33 -22.71
CA GLN A 216 17.78 19.49 -23.53
C GLN A 216 18.38 18.32 -22.73
N LEU A 217 18.63 18.49 -21.43
CA LEU A 217 19.09 17.38 -20.58
C LEU A 217 17.96 16.38 -20.30
N LEU A 218 16.74 16.86 -20.09
CA LEU A 218 15.58 15.98 -19.89
C LEU A 218 15.27 15.15 -21.15
N ASP A 219 15.39 15.73 -22.33
CA ASP A 219 15.26 15.03 -23.62
C ASP A 219 16.26 13.87 -23.76
N LEU A 220 17.42 14.00 -23.11
CA LEU A 220 18.46 12.97 -23.02
C LEU A 220 18.30 12.04 -21.82
N CYS A 221 17.17 12.12 -21.11
CA CYS A 221 16.90 11.36 -19.89
C CYS A 221 17.97 11.59 -18.81
N LEU A 222 18.45 12.84 -18.70
CA LEU A 222 19.38 13.30 -17.67
C LEU A 222 18.68 14.34 -16.78
N PHE A 223 18.45 13.99 -15.52
CA PHE A 223 17.82 14.84 -14.53
C PHE A 223 18.85 15.79 -13.88
N PRO A 224 18.75 17.11 -14.05
CA PRO A 224 19.72 18.04 -13.49
C PRO A 224 19.61 18.18 -11.96
N ALA A 225 20.75 18.22 -11.27
CA ALA A 225 20.78 18.40 -9.82
C ALA A 225 20.35 19.81 -9.36
N THR A 226 20.46 20.79 -10.26
CA THR A 226 20.06 22.19 -10.05
C THR A 226 19.48 22.74 -11.35
N ILE A 227 18.70 23.82 -11.27
CA ILE A 227 18.02 24.38 -12.44
C ILE A 227 18.90 25.42 -13.18
N LYS A 228 19.55 26.33 -12.44
CA LYS A 228 20.23 27.50 -13.04
C LYS A 228 21.64 27.24 -13.54
N ARG A 229 22.41 26.44 -12.81
CA ARG A 229 23.82 26.14 -13.12
C ARG A 229 24.06 24.67 -12.90
N VAL A 230 23.70 23.89 -13.93
CA VAL A 230 23.90 22.45 -13.92
C VAL A 230 25.38 22.13 -13.96
N GLU A 231 25.89 21.44 -12.95
CA GLU A 231 27.23 20.83 -12.94
C GLU A 231 27.14 19.32 -12.65
N THR A 232 25.99 18.85 -12.17
CA THR A 232 25.73 17.44 -11.86
C THR A 232 24.39 17.04 -12.46
N VAL A 233 24.35 15.86 -13.06
CA VAL A 233 23.16 15.26 -13.65
C VAL A 233 23.02 13.81 -13.20
N PHE A 234 21.79 13.34 -13.06
CA PHE A 234 21.45 11.97 -12.69
C PHE A 234 20.70 11.33 -13.86
N SER A 235 21.13 10.17 -14.36
CA SER A 235 20.35 9.48 -15.38
C SER A 235 18.99 9.05 -14.82
N PHE A 236 17.93 9.10 -15.62
CA PHE A 236 16.61 8.58 -15.21
C PHE A 236 16.69 7.09 -14.86
N GLU A 237 17.50 6.31 -15.58
CA GLU A 237 17.75 4.89 -15.29
C GLU A 237 18.25 4.65 -13.86
N LEU A 238 19.19 5.47 -13.37
CA LEU A 238 19.66 5.40 -11.98
C LEU A 238 18.53 5.69 -10.98
N LEU A 239 17.71 6.69 -11.26
CA LEU A 239 16.64 7.12 -10.35
C LEU A 239 15.52 6.08 -10.31
N ASP A 240 15.15 5.50 -11.46
CA ASP A 240 14.19 4.40 -11.57
C ASP A 240 14.72 3.12 -10.90
N ASP A 241 16.00 2.76 -11.11
CA ASP A 241 16.63 1.58 -10.50
C ASP A 241 16.69 1.70 -8.97
N PHE A 242 17.14 2.86 -8.47
CA PHE A 242 17.13 3.14 -7.04
C PHE A 242 15.72 3.11 -6.44
N HIS A 243 14.74 3.70 -7.15
CA HIS A 243 13.36 3.72 -6.69
C HIS A 243 12.81 2.29 -6.59
N LEU A 244 13.04 1.44 -7.59
CA LEU A 244 12.64 0.05 -7.57
C LEU A 244 13.30 -0.73 -6.43
N HIS A 245 14.61 -0.58 -6.22
CA HIS A 245 15.33 -1.20 -5.11
C HIS A 245 14.82 -0.73 -3.74
N THR A 246 14.49 0.55 -3.62
CA THR A 246 13.87 1.09 -2.39
C THR A 246 12.55 0.38 -2.12
N LEU A 247 11.67 0.31 -3.10
CA LEU A 247 10.33 -0.25 -2.96
C LEU A 247 10.31 -1.77 -2.72
N THR A 248 11.12 -2.53 -3.47
CA THR A 248 11.11 -4.01 -3.49
C THR A 248 12.03 -4.63 -2.44
N SER A 249 13.24 -4.09 -2.28
CA SER A 249 14.28 -4.66 -1.41
C SER A 249 14.52 -3.84 -0.13
N LYS A 250 13.76 -2.75 0.06
CA LYS A 250 13.90 -1.82 1.20
C LYS A 250 15.33 -1.29 1.35
N LYS A 251 16.06 -1.22 0.23
CA LYS A 251 17.47 -0.84 0.22
C LYS A 251 17.61 0.62 0.66
N ALA A 252 18.44 0.86 1.67
CA ALA A 252 18.72 2.21 2.11
C ALA A 252 19.51 2.97 1.03
N ALA A 253 19.24 4.28 0.90
CA ALA A 253 19.97 5.15 -0.01
C ALA A 253 21.49 5.08 0.20
N PHE A 254 21.93 4.97 1.46
CA PHE A 254 23.34 4.84 1.80
C PHE A 254 23.98 3.61 1.17
N ASP A 255 23.38 2.43 1.33
CA ASP A 255 23.92 1.17 0.81
C ASP A 255 23.91 1.13 -0.73
N TYR A 256 22.89 1.74 -1.35
CA TYR A 256 22.85 1.89 -2.80
C TYR A 256 23.95 2.83 -3.29
N TYR A 257 24.16 3.95 -2.60
CA TYR A 257 25.19 4.92 -2.96
C TYR A 257 26.62 4.39 -2.74
N ASP A 258 26.86 3.65 -1.65
CA ASP A 258 28.14 2.99 -1.39
C ASP A 258 28.50 1.99 -2.51
N ALA A 259 27.49 1.24 -3.00
CA ALA A 259 27.67 0.39 -4.17
C ALA A 259 28.04 1.20 -5.43
N LEU A 260 27.46 2.40 -5.64
CA LEU A 260 27.87 3.28 -6.75
C LEU A 260 29.31 3.76 -6.61
N GLN A 261 29.77 4.08 -5.40
CA GLN A 261 31.16 4.46 -5.14
C GLN A 261 32.11 3.29 -5.43
N CYS A 262 31.73 2.07 -5.03
CA CYS A 262 32.48 0.85 -5.34
C CYS A 262 32.55 0.58 -6.85
N LYS A 263 31.45 0.79 -7.58
CA LYS A 263 31.45 0.68 -9.06
C LYS A 263 32.33 1.74 -9.71
N THR A 264 32.35 2.96 -9.16
CA THR A 264 33.14 4.09 -9.66
C THR A 264 34.64 3.87 -9.49
N ASN A 265 35.06 3.43 -8.31
CA ASN A 265 36.45 3.15 -8.00
C ASN A 265 36.57 1.89 -7.14
N PRO A 266 36.68 0.70 -7.76
CA PRO A 266 36.71 -0.56 -7.02
C PRO A 266 37.93 -0.70 -6.08
N LEU A 267 39.03 0.01 -6.37
CA LEU A 267 40.25 -0.06 -5.56
C LEU A 267 40.16 0.84 -4.32
N LEU A 268 39.57 2.03 -4.47
CA LEU A 268 39.46 3.05 -3.43
C LEU A 268 38.11 3.77 -3.54
N PRO A 269 36.98 3.14 -3.14
CA PRO A 269 35.64 3.71 -3.27
C PRO A 269 35.49 5.09 -2.64
N GLN A 270 36.18 5.32 -1.51
CA GLN A 270 36.21 6.60 -0.80
C GLN A 270 36.80 7.77 -1.61
N ASN A 271 37.51 7.49 -2.71
CA ASN A 271 38.05 8.50 -3.61
C ASN A 271 37.05 8.89 -4.73
N ALA A 272 35.91 8.19 -4.86
CA ALA A 272 34.85 8.60 -5.76
C ALA A 272 34.21 9.92 -5.27
N PRO A 273 33.70 10.78 -6.19
CA PRO A 273 32.99 11.98 -5.79
C PRO A 273 31.84 11.67 -4.82
N ASN A 274 31.69 12.47 -3.77
CA ASN A 274 30.57 12.33 -2.83
C ASN A 274 29.44 13.31 -3.17
N LEU A 275 28.47 12.78 -3.89
CA LEU A 275 27.23 13.42 -4.34
C LEU A 275 26.00 12.83 -3.62
N TYR A 276 26.19 12.24 -2.44
CA TYR A 276 25.11 11.57 -1.69
C TYR A 276 23.96 12.52 -1.33
N GLN A 277 24.27 13.73 -0.87
CA GLN A 277 23.22 14.71 -0.50
C GLN A 277 22.40 15.17 -1.73
N PRO A 278 23.02 15.57 -2.86
CA PRO A 278 22.29 15.79 -4.11
C PRO A 278 21.48 14.58 -4.56
N PHE A 279 22.02 13.35 -4.43
CA PHE A 279 21.32 12.13 -4.80
C PHE A 279 20.03 11.94 -3.99
N LEU A 280 20.08 12.09 -2.66
CA LEU A 280 18.88 12.00 -1.81
C LEU A 280 17.79 13.00 -2.23
N HIS A 281 18.19 14.24 -2.52
CA HIS A 281 17.25 15.29 -2.90
C HIS A 281 16.63 15.02 -4.27
N ILE A 282 17.42 14.65 -5.27
CA ILE A 282 16.93 14.37 -6.62
C ILE A 282 16.10 13.09 -6.67
N ALA A 283 16.50 12.04 -5.94
CA ALA A 283 15.69 10.84 -5.81
C ALA A 283 14.32 11.14 -5.18
N TRP A 284 14.26 12.03 -4.18
CA TRP A 284 13.01 12.48 -3.58
C TRP A 284 12.13 13.27 -4.56
N ILE A 285 12.68 14.25 -5.27
CA ILE A 285 11.92 14.99 -6.28
C ILE A 285 11.42 14.05 -7.38
N HIS A 286 12.28 13.16 -7.87
CA HIS A 286 11.96 12.21 -8.93
C HIS A 286 10.80 11.29 -8.55
N ARG A 287 10.83 10.68 -7.35
CA ARG A 287 9.71 9.83 -6.90
C ARG A 287 8.39 10.59 -6.79
N HIS A 288 8.42 11.85 -6.33
CA HIS A 288 7.21 12.68 -6.22
C HIS A 288 6.62 12.99 -7.60
N LEU A 289 7.46 13.42 -8.55
CA LEU A 289 7.05 13.68 -9.93
C LEU A 289 6.53 12.41 -10.61
N ALA A 290 7.22 11.28 -10.42
CA ALA A 290 6.79 9.99 -10.93
C ALA A 290 5.44 9.55 -10.34
N GLY A 291 5.22 9.80 -9.04
CA GLY A 291 3.94 9.56 -8.36
C GLY A 291 2.80 10.38 -8.95
N LYS A 292 2.99 11.70 -9.10
CA LYS A 292 2.00 12.60 -9.75
C LYS A 292 1.68 12.18 -11.18
N ARG A 293 2.69 11.81 -11.96
CA ARG A 293 2.52 11.33 -13.33
C ARG A 293 1.76 10.00 -13.38
N ARG A 294 2.07 9.04 -12.49
CA ARG A 294 1.35 7.75 -12.40
C ARG A 294 -0.11 7.90 -11.98
N ALA A 295 -0.39 8.84 -11.08
CA ALA A 295 -1.76 9.14 -10.66
C ALA A 295 -2.58 9.85 -11.75
N GLY A 296 -1.94 10.43 -12.76
CA GLY A 296 -2.59 11.26 -13.78
C GLY A 296 -2.80 12.71 -13.36
N GLN A 297 -2.16 13.15 -12.27
CA GLN A 297 -2.21 14.55 -11.83
C GLN A 297 -1.48 15.49 -12.80
N SER A 298 -0.50 14.97 -13.53
CA SER A 298 0.09 15.69 -14.68
C SER A 298 -0.82 15.74 -15.91
N HIS A 299 -1.97 15.08 -15.84
CA HIS A 299 -2.91 14.89 -16.95
C HIS A 299 -4.31 15.48 -16.67
N ASP A 300 -4.44 16.36 -15.67
CA ASP A 300 -5.70 16.94 -15.19
C ASP A 300 -6.79 15.89 -14.89
N ILE A 301 -6.39 14.72 -14.37
CA ILE A 301 -7.31 13.59 -14.17
C ILE A 301 -8.50 13.92 -13.27
N ASP A 302 -8.37 14.89 -12.37
CA ASP A 302 -9.43 15.32 -11.46
C ASP A 302 -10.68 15.84 -12.19
N LYS A 303 -10.55 16.33 -13.43
CA LYS A 303 -11.70 16.68 -14.28
C LYS A 303 -12.60 15.47 -14.59
N TYR A 304 -12.02 14.27 -14.59
CA TYR A 304 -12.68 13.01 -14.92
C TYR A 304 -13.11 12.21 -13.68
N VAL A 305 -12.51 12.47 -12.53
CA VAL A 305 -12.86 11.85 -11.24
C VAL A 305 -13.20 12.89 -10.15
N PRO A 306 -14.17 13.79 -10.39
CA PRO A 306 -14.41 14.96 -9.54
C PRO A 306 -14.97 14.62 -8.14
N HIS A 307 -15.39 13.37 -7.91
CA HIS A 307 -15.80 12.90 -6.60
C HIS A 307 -14.61 12.57 -5.70
N ARG A 308 -13.40 12.37 -6.25
CA ARG A 308 -12.18 12.19 -5.45
C ARG A 308 -11.62 13.56 -5.03
N PRO A 309 -10.88 13.63 -3.92
CA PRO A 309 -10.17 14.86 -3.56
C PRO A 309 -9.22 15.33 -4.67
N GLU A 310 -9.14 16.64 -4.89
CA GLU A 310 -8.26 17.25 -5.90
C GLU A 310 -6.77 17.03 -5.55
N GLY A 311 -5.94 16.87 -6.58
CA GLY A 311 -4.49 16.69 -6.47
C GLY A 311 -4.07 15.30 -5.97
N HIS A 312 -5.01 14.37 -5.78
CA HIS A 312 -4.76 13.13 -5.06
C HIS A 312 -4.00 12.07 -5.89
N THR A 313 -3.08 11.35 -5.24
CA THR A 313 -2.15 10.41 -5.88
C THR A 313 -2.22 8.98 -5.37
N ALA A 314 -3.09 8.69 -4.39
CA ALA A 314 -3.27 7.34 -3.87
C ALA A 314 -3.89 6.39 -4.91
N VAL A 315 -3.51 5.11 -4.83
CA VAL A 315 -4.06 4.03 -5.63
C VAL A 315 -5.30 3.50 -4.92
N TYR A 316 -6.47 3.67 -5.54
CA TYR A 316 -7.76 3.23 -5.02
C TYR A 316 -7.95 1.72 -5.26
N CYS A 317 -8.66 1.04 -4.35
CA CYS A 317 -9.05 -0.35 -4.52
C CYS A 317 -10.13 -0.52 -5.61
N PRO A 318 -9.86 -1.23 -6.72
CA PRO A 318 -10.83 -1.48 -7.78
C PRO A 318 -12.04 -2.32 -7.36
N ALA A 319 -11.89 -3.14 -6.31
CA ALA A 319 -12.91 -4.05 -5.82
C ALA A 319 -13.85 -3.40 -4.78
N CYS A 320 -13.41 -2.34 -4.11
CA CYS A 320 -14.24 -1.58 -3.19
C CYS A 320 -15.32 -0.80 -3.94
N PRO A 321 -16.54 -0.67 -3.38
CA PRO A 321 -17.58 0.15 -3.98
C PRO A 321 -17.16 1.63 -3.97
N GLU A 322 -17.17 2.23 -5.16
CA GLU A 322 -16.91 3.64 -5.42
C GLU A 322 -18.13 4.21 -6.15
N PRO A 323 -19.09 4.80 -5.41
CA PRO A 323 -20.32 5.33 -5.99
C PRO A 323 -20.04 6.27 -7.16
N ARG A 324 -20.85 6.16 -8.22
CA ARG A 324 -20.71 6.91 -9.49
C ARG A 324 -19.48 6.52 -10.33
N PHE A 325 -18.59 5.70 -9.79
CA PHE A 325 -17.43 5.17 -10.49
C PHE A 325 -17.64 3.68 -10.84
N ASN A 326 -17.31 2.73 -9.99
CA ASN A 326 -17.46 1.31 -10.34
C ASN A 326 -18.78 0.68 -9.85
N ILE A 327 -19.74 1.51 -9.41
CA ILE A 327 -21.09 1.09 -9.01
C ILE A 327 -22.05 2.29 -9.07
N ASP A 328 -23.29 2.07 -9.51
CA ASP A 328 -24.32 3.10 -9.54
C ASP A 328 -25.00 3.27 -8.17
N ILE A 329 -25.37 4.51 -7.81
CA ILE A 329 -26.01 4.80 -6.51
C ILE A 329 -27.39 4.15 -6.41
N LEU A 330 -28.18 4.12 -7.49
CA LEU A 330 -29.48 3.48 -7.49
C LEU A 330 -29.35 1.98 -7.30
N GLU A 331 -28.28 1.36 -7.82
CA GLU A 331 -28.01 -0.05 -7.57
C GLU A 331 -27.71 -0.33 -6.09
N ILE A 332 -26.94 0.54 -5.44
CA ILE A 332 -26.71 0.47 -3.99
C ILE A 332 -28.03 0.61 -3.22
N GLN A 333 -28.84 1.62 -3.55
CA GLN A 333 -30.09 1.93 -2.84
C GLN A 333 -31.17 0.87 -3.04
N ASN A 334 -31.24 0.25 -4.22
CA ASN A 334 -32.21 -0.80 -4.53
C ASN A 334 -31.79 -2.18 -4.00
N THR A 335 -30.55 -2.31 -3.55
CA THR A 335 -30.06 -3.55 -2.98
C THR A 335 -30.46 -3.63 -1.51
N PRO A 336 -31.17 -4.71 -1.09
CA PRO A 336 -31.53 -4.89 0.31
C PRO A 336 -30.28 -4.83 1.19
N LEU A 337 -30.37 -4.12 2.33
CA LEU A 337 -29.29 -4.00 3.30
C LEU A 337 -28.84 -5.36 3.86
N GLU A 338 -29.67 -6.40 3.72
CA GLU A 338 -29.36 -7.77 4.09
C GLU A 338 -28.42 -8.47 3.10
N LYS A 339 -28.16 -7.90 1.91
CA LYS A 339 -27.19 -8.50 0.97
C LYS A 339 -25.76 -8.02 1.21
N ASN A 340 -25.56 -6.79 1.69
CA ASN A 340 -24.26 -6.13 1.96
C ASN A 340 -23.15 -6.24 0.89
N ILE A 341 -23.45 -6.69 -0.34
CA ILE A 341 -22.48 -6.85 -1.44
C ILE A 341 -21.81 -5.54 -1.88
N TYR A 342 -22.36 -4.38 -1.48
CA TYR A 342 -21.80 -3.03 -1.71
C TYR A 342 -21.34 -2.34 -0.42
N THR A 343 -21.10 -3.10 0.65
CA THR A 343 -20.51 -2.56 1.89
C THR A 343 -19.02 -2.31 1.70
N LEU A 344 -18.54 -1.16 2.16
CA LEU A 344 -17.10 -0.91 2.28
C LEU A 344 -16.59 -1.46 3.61
N PHE A 345 -15.64 -2.39 3.56
CA PHE A 345 -15.01 -2.98 4.75
C PHE A 345 -13.67 -2.31 5.03
N ILE A 346 -13.52 -1.74 6.22
CA ILE A 346 -12.34 -0.99 6.66
C ILE A 346 -11.76 -1.64 7.91
N ALA A 347 -10.45 -1.84 7.96
CA ALA A 347 -9.75 -2.22 9.18
C ALA A 347 -8.87 -1.07 9.65
N VAL A 348 -8.85 -0.85 10.96
CA VAL A 348 -8.09 0.22 11.63
C VAL A 348 -7.13 -0.41 12.62
N ASP A 349 -5.85 -0.05 12.51
CA ASP A 349 -4.82 -0.52 13.43
C ASP A 349 -3.60 0.43 13.51
N GLY A 350 -2.88 0.38 14.63
CA GLY A 350 -1.67 1.16 14.91
C GLY A 350 -0.36 0.40 14.70
N CYS A 351 0.44 0.88 13.75
CA CYS A 351 1.80 0.42 13.54
C CYS A 351 2.82 1.17 14.42
N HIS A 352 3.20 0.57 15.55
CA HIS A 352 4.19 1.10 16.49
C HIS A 352 5.66 0.96 16.06
N SER A 353 5.91 0.33 14.90
CA SER A 353 7.26 0.16 14.35
C SER A 353 7.71 1.34 13.50
N ALA A 354 6.77 2.13 12.96
CA ALA A 354 7.01 3.35 12.18
C ALA A 354 7.34 4.55 13.08
N GLN A 355 8.33 4.40 13.96
CA GLN A 355 8.75 5.44 14.89
C GLN A 355 9.56 6.52 14.19
N ARG A 356 9.43 7.78 14.62
CA ARG A 356 10.35 8.86 14.24
C ARG A 356 11.08 9.39 15.46
N LEU A 357 12.41 9.38 15.42
CA LEU A 357 13.24 9.84 16.54
C LEU A 357 13.42 11.35 16.56
N ARG A 358 13.63 11.89 17.75
CA ARG A 358 14.02 13.29 17.95
C ARG A 358 15.44 13.50 17.42
N LYS A 359 15.59 14.46 16.51
CA LYS A 359 16.87 14.91 15.97
C LYS A 359 16.81 16.40 15.65
N GLN A 360 17.94 16.96 15.20
CA GLN A 360 17.96 18.30 14.61
C GLN A 360 17.19 18.24 13.27
N GLU A 361 16.08 18.98 13.19
CA GLU A 361 15.24 19.04 12.00
C GLU A 361 15.68 20.18 11.07
N ASP A 362 15.42 19.99 9.79
CA ASP A 362 15.49 21.04 8.79
C ASP A 362 14.09 21.67 8.68
N PRO A 363 13.91 22.96 9.03
CA PRO A 363 12.60 23.61 8.95
C PRO A 363 12.05 23.72 7.53
N ASP A 364 12.91 23.58 6.51
CA ASP A 364 12.51 23.65 5.10
C ASP A 364 12.15 22.25 4.54
N ASP A 365 12.33 21.17 5.32
CA ASP A 365 11.90 19.81 4.96
C ASP A 365 10.38 19.64 5.16
N VAL A 366 9.64 20.05 4.13
CA VAL A 366 8.19 19.88 4.04
C VAL A 366 7.84 18.73 3.08
N ALA A 367 6.79 17.97 3.42
CA ALA A 367 6.31 16.91 2.54
C ALA A 367 5.84 17.50 1.21
N LEU A 368 6.28 16.93 0.10
CA LEU A 368 5.87 17.32 -1.25
C LEU A 368 4.44 16.87 -1.55
N ASN A 369 4.00 15.73 -1.00
CA ASN A 369 2.63 15.25 -1.14
C ASN A 369 1.66 16.03 -0.24
N ASN A 370 2.07 16.40 0.98
CA ASN A 370 1.31 17.25 1.92
C ASN A 370 -0.20 16.92 2.04
N GLY A 371 -0.57 15.66 2.22
CA GLY A 371 -1.98 15.25 2.32
C GLY A 371 -2.65 14.84 1.00
N SER A 372 -1.90 14.78 -0.10
CA SER A 372 -2.41 14.35 -1.41
C SER A 372 -2.26 12.84 -1.66
N ALA A 373 -1.93 12.04 -0.65
CA ALA A 373 -1.75 10.59 -0.79
C ALA A 373 -2.33 9.82 0.42
N TYR A 374 -1.56 9.00 1.12
CA TYR A 374 -2.08 8.16 2.20
C TYR A 374 -2.01 8.86 3.55
N LEU A 375 -0.91 9.57 3.82
CA LEU A 375 -0.77 10.39 5.01
C LEU A 375 -1.59 11.67 4.87
N SER A 376 -2.31 12.04 5.93
CA SER A 376 -3.08 13.28 6.00
C SER A 376 -2.20 14.54 6.00
N SER A 377 -2.81 15.68 5.66
CA SER A 377 -2.12 16.99 5.72
C SER A 377 -1.56 17.26 7.12
N ARG A 378 -0.23 17.43 7.19
CA ARG A 378 0.50 17.68 8.45
C ARG A 378 -0.07 18.88 9.21
N HIS A 379 -0.24 20.01 8.52
CA HIS A 379 -0.68 21.25 9.17
C HIS A 379 -2.09 21.12 9.76
N GLN A 380 -3.05 20.65 8.96
CA GLN A 380 -4.45 20.52 9.39
C GLN A 380 -4.59 19.51 10.52
N PHE A 381 -3.86 18.39 10.44
CA PHE A 381 -3.88 17.36 11.46
C PHE A 381 -3.25 17.82 12.79
N GLN A 382 -2.12 18.55 12.73
CA GLN A 382 -1.48 19.10 13.93
C GLN A 382 -2.36 20.14 14.63
N GLU A 383 -3.06 20.97 13.85
CA GLU A 383 -4.04 21.92 14.39
C GLU A 383 -5.18 21.19 15.12
N TYR A 384 -5.73 20.14 14.49
CA TYR A 384 -6.74 19.29 15.09
C TYR A 384 -6.25 18.63 16.40
N ILE A 385 -5.07 18.01 16.42
CA ILE A 385 -4.57 17.33 17.63
C ILE A 385 -4.25 18.29 18.77
N ARG A 386 -3.75 19.50 18.48
CA ARG A 386 -3.35 20.48 19.50
C ARG A 386 -4.50 20.77 20.47
N ASP A 387 -5.71 20.86 19.92
CA ASP A 387 -6.90 21.23 20.67
C ASP A 387 -7.66 19.96 21.14
N ASN A 388 -7.28 18.77 20.63
CA ASN A 388 -8.01 17.51 20.76
C ASN A 388 -7.19 16.38 21.40
N THR A 389 -6.52 16.67 22.52
CA THR A 389 -5.90 15.63 23.34
C THR A 389 -6.98 14.89 24.15
N GLY A 390 -7.76 14.04 23.47
CA GLY A 390 -8.85 13.29 24.10
C GLY A 390 -8.42 12.58 25.39
N GLU A 391 -9.32 12.54 26.38
CA GLU A 391 -9.13 11.74 27.59
C GLU A 391 -8.90 10.27 27.18
N ALA A 392 -7.85 9.65 27.70
CA ALA A 392 -7.69 8.21 27.61
C ALA A 392 -8.85 7.58 28.39
N ASN A 393 -9.96 7.30 27.70
CA ASN A 393 -11.11 6.68 28.34
C ASN A 393 -10.62 5.38 28.97
N PRO A 394 -10.90 5.14 30.26
CA PRO A 394 -10.35 3.97 30.95
C PRO A 394 -10.87 2.74 30.23
N LEU A 395 -9.96 2.02 29.57
CA LEU A 395 -10.22 0.74 28.91
C LEU A 395 -11.08 -0.12 29.85
N THR A 396 -12.35 -0.28 29.49
CA THR A 396 -13.33 -1.02 30.30
C THR A 396 -13.13 -2.53 30.16
N CYS A 397 -12.46 -2.96 29.09
CA CYS A 397 -11.98 -4.33 28.92
C CYS A 397 -10.66 -4.52 29.70
N SER A 398 -10.68 -5.42 30.67
CA SER A 398 -9.68 -5.54 31.74
C SER A 398 -8.26 -5.94 31.29
N ARG A 399 -8.10 -6.59 30.13
CA ARG A 399 -6.80 -7.08 29.63
C ARG A 399 -5.99 -6.06 28.82
N LEU A 400 -6.63 -5.05 28.23
CA LEU A 400 -5.96 -4.03 27.39
C LEU A 400 -5.17 -2.98 28.20
N LYS A 401 -5.47 -2.83 29.50
CA LYS A 401 -4.76 -1.88 30.39
C LYS A 401 -3.27 -2.22 30.59
N ALA A 402 -2.89 -3.50 30.54
CA ALA A 402 -1.51 -3.93 30.76
C ALA A 402 -0.57 -3.55 29.60
N VAL A 403 -1.08 -3.57 28.37
CA VAL A 403 -0.33 -3.21 27.14
C VAL A 403 0.03 -1.73 27.13
N TRP A 404 -0.90 -0.86 27.56
CA TRP A 404 -0.69 0.59 27.61
C TRP A 404 0.49 1.00 28.49
N MET A 405 0.66 0.38 29.66
CA MET A 405 1.78 0.68 30.59
C MET A 405 3.15 0.22 30.07
N GLN A 406 3.23 -0.85 29.28
CA GLN A 406 4.49 -1.30 28.68
C GLN A 406 4.95 -0.38 27.53
N ASN A 407 3.99 0.25 26.83
CA ASN A 407 4.27 1.15 25.71
C ASN A 407 4.98 2.44 26.14
N ILE A 408 4.66 3.01 27.31
CA ILE A 408 5.26 4.27 27.80
C ILE A 408 6.79 4.17 27.98
N LEU A 409 7.32 2.99 28.34
CA LEU A 409 8.76 2.79 28.54
C LEU A 409 9.54 2.54 27.23
N LYS A 410 8.87 2.07 26.16
CA LYS A 410 9.48 1.69 24.88
C LYS A 410 9.84 2.89 23.98
N PHE A 411 9.16 4.02 24.09
CA PHE A 411 9.29 5.15 23.14
C PHE A 411 10.15 6.33 23.63
N LYS A 412 11.17 6.08 24.46
CA LYS A 412 12.11 7.14 24.87
C LYS A 412 12.79 7.74 23.63
N ASN A 413 12.77 9.08 23.53
CA ASN A 413 13.34 9.89 22.42
C ASN A 413 12.59 9.83 21.08
N ALA A 414 11.39 9.23 21.02
CA ALA A 414 10.53 9.34 19.83
C ALA A 414 9.74 10.66 19.85
N VAL A 415 9.64 11.34 18.69
CA VAL A 415 8.69 12.44 18.48
C VAL A 415 7.35 11.88 18.01
N ILE A 416 7.41 10.83 17.20
CA ILE A 416 6.27 10.04 16.72
C ILE A 416 6.51 8.59 17.14
N THR A 417 5.55 8.01 17.86
CA THR A 417 5.62 6.64 18.40
C THR A 417 5.23 5.56 17.39
N GLY A 418 4.66 5.95 16.26
CA GLY A 418 4.16 5.08 15.21
C GLY A 418 3.16 5.82 14.31
N ILE A 419 2.48 5.08 13.44
CA ILE A 419 1.36 5.58 12.63
C ILE A 419 0.12 4.73 12.89
N VAL A 420 -1.07 5.31 12.78
CA VAL A 420 -2.33 4.54 12.72
C VAL A 420 -2.88 4.64 11.32
N GLY A 421 -3.37 3.51 10.80
CA GLY A 421 -3.79 3.38 9.41
C GLY A 421 -5.14 2.69 9.25
N ALA A 422 -5.83 3.06 8.19
CA ALA A 422 -7.04 2.45 7.70
C ALA A 422 -6.78 1.77 6.36
N ILE A 423 -7.19 0.51 6.24
CA ILE A 423 -7.11 -0.25 5.00
C ILE A 423 -8.48 -0.79 4.61
N CYS A 424 -8.66 -1.14 3.34
CA CYS A 424 -9.70 -2.08 2.95
C CYS A 424 -9.39 -3.47 3.55
N THR A 425 -10.26 -3.96 4.43
CA THR A 425 -10.06 -5.25 5.14
C THR A 425 -10.08 -6.47 4.22
N ARG A 426 -10.78 -6.39 3.08
CA ARG A 426 -10.97 -7.54 2.18
C ARG A 426 -9.85 -7.69 1.17
N HIS A 427 -9.29 -6.56 0.73
CA HIS A 427 -8.28 -6.54 -0.33
C HIS A 427 -6.90 -6.13 0.16
N GLY A 428 -6.78 -5.52 1.34
CA GLY A 428 -5.51 -5.19 1.96
C GLY A 428 -4.86 -3.92 1.40
N LEU A 429 -5.66 -2.95 0.93
CA LEU A 429 -5.16 -1.69 0.37
C LEU A 429 -5.36 -0.53 1.35
N PHE A 430 -4.35 0.30 1.53
CA PHE A 430 -4.45 1.54 2.30
C PHE A 430 -5.49 2.50 1.71
N LEU A 431 -6.25 3.15 2.58
CA LEU A 431 -7.17 4.18 2.16
C LEU A 431 -6.42 5.49 1.85
N PRO A 432 -6.83 6.22 0.79
CA PRO A 432 -6.54 7.65 0.59
C PRO A 432 -6.71 8.43 1.89
N ASN A 433 -5.75 9.27 2.31
CA ASN A 433 -5.80 10.02 3.58
C ASN A 433 -6.09 9.17 4.85
N GLY A 434 -5.93 7.85 4.75
CA GLY A 434 -6.27 6.89 5.79
C GLY A 434 -5.12 6.64 6.75
N ILE A 435 -4.09 7.48 6.81
CA ILE A 435 -2.94 7.29 7.71
C ILE A 435 -2.63 8.59 8.43
N VAL A 436 -2.36 8.49 9.73
CA VAL A 436 -1.92 9.62 10.54
C VAL A 436 -0.84 9.23 11.55
N ASP A 437 -0.01 10.21 11.90
CA ASP A 437 1.01 10.04 12.92
C ASP A 437 0.39 9.80 14.31
N MET A 438 1.09 9.03 15.14
CA MET A 438 0.81 8.85 16.57
C MET A 438 1.83 9.59 17.43
N PRO A 439 1.59 10.86 17.85
CA PRO A 439 2.55 11.62 18.65
C PRO A 439 2.82 10.99 20.02
N LYS A 440 1.80 10.36 20.62
CA LYS A 440 1.85 9.79 21.98
C LYS A 440 1.10 8.46 22.09
N GLY A 441 1.25 7.61 21.07
CA GLY A 441 0.48 6.37 20.92
C GLY A 441 -0.90 6.61 20.33
N GLU A 442 -1.70 5.54 20.31
CA GLU A 442 -3.06 5.56 19.79
C GLU A 442 -3.99 6.42 20.64
N MET A 443 -4.83 7.22 19.97
CA MET A 443 -5.90 8.00 20.59
C MET A 443 -7.14 7.94 19.69
N PHE A 444 -8.34 8.01 20.26
CA PHE A 444 -9.57 7.93 19.47
C PHE A 444 -9.74 9.08 18.47
N CYS A 445 -9.25 10.28 18.78
CA CYS A 445 -9.26 11.41 17.85
C CYS A 445 -8.46 11.11 16.57
N LEU A 446 -7.42 10.27 16.63
CA LEU A 446 -6.68 9.84 15.43
C LEU A 446 -7.58 9.00 14.51
N GLY A 447 -8.33 8.06 15.10
CA GLY A 447 -9.30 7.24 14.39
C GLY A 447 -10.43 8.06 13.77
N ASP A 448 -10.92 9.08 14.48
CA ASP A 448 -11.95 9.99 13.96
C ASP A 448 -11.48 10.71 12.68
N TRP A 449 -10.28 11.30 12.74
CA TRP A 449 -9.68 12.01 11.61
C TRP A 449 -9.46 11.09 10.42
N MET A 450 -8.75 9.99 10.66
CA MET A 450 -8.37 9.02 9.64
C MET A 450 -9.57 8.43 8.92
N LEU A 451 -10.62 8.03 9.66
CA LEU A 451 -11.83 7.46 9.07
C LEU A 451 -12.64 8.50 8.30
N TYR A 452 -12.73 9.73 8.80
CA TYR A 452 -13.46 10.79 8.10
C TYR A 452 -12.79 11.15 6.77
N TYR A 453 -11.49 11.47 6.78
CA TYR A 453 -10.78 11.87 5.57
C TYR A 453 -10.60 10.70 4.61
N GLY A 454 -10.45 9.47 5.12
CA GLY A 454 -10.38 8.27 4.28
C GLY A 454 -11.67 7.85 3.61
N LEU A 455 -12.81 8.42 4.02
CA LEU A 455 -14.11 8.19 3.41
C LEU A 455 -14.57 9.33 2.50
N LEU A 456 -13.83 10.43 2.38
CA LEU A 456 -14.15 11.47 1.39
C LEU A 456 -14.15 10.89 -0.02
N GLY A 457 -15.15 11.26 -0.82
CA GLY A 457 -15.36 10.68 -2.16
C GLY A 457 -16.12 9.34 -2.15
N ARG A 458 -16.64 8.90 -0.99
CA ARG A 458 -17.50 7.72 -0.84
C ARG A 458 -18.97 8.09 -0.56
N GLU A 459 -19.38 9.31 -0.87
CA GLU A 459 -20.76 9.77 -0.74
C GLU A 459 -21.69 8.88 -1.59
N GLY A 460 -22.82 8.47 -1.02
CA GLY A 460 -23.78 7.56 -1.66
C GLY A 460 -23.62 6.08 -1.28
N LEU A 461 -22.61 5.71 -0.48
CA LEU A 461 -22.63 4.42 0.22
C LEU A 461 -23.69 4.42 1.32
N GLU A 462 -24.43 3.33 1.44
CA GLU A 462 -25.42 3.14 2.51
C GLU A 462 -24.79 2.56 3.79
N GLN A 463 -23.70 1.78 3.65
CA GLN A 463 -23.10 1.04 4.75
C GLN A 463 -21.58 0.98 4.64
N VAL A 464 -20.92 1.20 5.78
CA VAL A 464 -19.51 0.88 6.02
C VAL A 464 -19.42 -0.08 7.20
N HIS A 465 -18.49 -1.02 7.13
CA HIS A 465 -18.19 -1.97 8.20
C HIS A 465 -16.75 -1.78 8.66
N ILE A 466 -16.56 -1.50 9.95
CA ILE A 466 -15.25 -1.15 10.53
C ILE A 466 -14.78 -2.27 11.45
N SER A 467 -13.60 -2.81 11.17
CA SER A 467 -12.84 -3.68 12.05
C SER A 467 -11.89 -2.82 12.89
N TYR A 468 -11.99 -2.91 14.20
CA TYR A 468 -11.06 -2.22 15.11
C TYR A 468 -11.02 -2.94 16.45
N ASP A 469 -9.81 -3.16 16.98
CA ASP A 469 -9.58 -3.72 18.32
C ASP A 469 -10.43 -3.07 19.39
N LEU A 470 -10.55 -1.74 19.32
CA LEU A 470 -11.26 -0.96 20.30
C LEU A 470 -12.69 -0.61 19.86
N TRP A 471 -13.26 -1.31 18.87
CA TRP A 471 -14.58 -1.00 18.32
C TRP A 471 -15.66 -0.84 19.38
N CYS A 472 -15.71 -1.77 20.35
CA CYS A 472 -16.71 -1.82 21.41
C CYS A 472 -16.77 -0.57 22.31
N ILE A 473 -15.70 0.24 22.33
CA ILE A 473 -15.62 1.49 23.09
C ILE A 473 -15.50 2.71 22.18
N PHE A 474 -14.86 2.56 21.02
CA PHE A 474 -14.70 3.61 20.03
C PHE A 474 -16.04 4.08 19.48
N LYS A 475 -16.89 3.13 19.08
CA LYS A 475 -18.19 3.37 18.43
C LYS A 475 -19.16 4.15 19.31
N VAL A 476 -19.18 3.87 20.61
CA VAL A 476 -20.11 4.45 21.59
C VAL A 476 -20.09 5.98 21.56
N HIS A 477 -18.90 6.58 21.45
CA HIS A 477 -18.72 8.03 21.50
C HIS A 477 -18.39 8.64 20.13
N LEU A 478 -18.36 7.85 19.05
CA LEU A 478 -17.97 8.33 17.72
C LEU A 478 -18.87 9.48 17.25
N SER A 479 -20.19 9.34 17.39
CA SER A 479 -21.13 10.39 16.97
C SER A 479 -20.94 11.70 17.74
N ASP A 480 -20.68 11.61 19.05
CA ASP A 480 -20.47 12.78 19.90
C ASP A 480 -19.15 13.49 19.54
N ARG A 481 -18.07 12.73 19.31
CA ARG A 481 -16.78 13.28 18.88
C ARG A 481 -16.89 13.97 17.52
N LEU A 482 -17.54 13.35 16.54
CA LEU A 482 -17.73 13.97 15.22
C LEU A 482 -18.52 15.28 15.29
N LYS A 483 -19.51 15.39 16.18
CA LYS A 483 -20.28 16.63 16.41
C LYS A 483 -19.48 17.70 17.15
N GLN A 484 -18.68 17.29 18.13
CA GLN A 484 -17.86 18.21 18.93
C GLN A 484 -16.87 18.99 18.06
N TRP A 485 -16.32 18.35 17.02
CA TRP A 485 -15.26 18.90 16.17
C TRP A 485 -15.76 19.28 14.77
N HIS A 486 -16.95 19.87 14.69
CA HIS A 486 -17.64 20.21 13.44
C HIS A 486 -16.86 21.18 12.52
N THR A 487 -15.84 21.87 13.02
CA THR A 487 -14.98 22.74 12.21
C THR A 487 -14.03 21.95 11.31
N HIS A 488 -13.69 20.72 11.69
CA HIS A 488 -12.82 19.82 10.92
C HIS A 488 -13.62 18.76 10.15
N PHE A 489 -14.87 18.50 10.56
CA PHE A 489 -15.77 17.53 9.94
C PHE A 489 -17.02 18.23 9.41
N SER A 490 -17.03 18.52 8.10
CA SER A 490 -18.05 19.34 7.44
C SER A 490 -18.99 18.55 6.51
N ASN A 491 -18.55 17.40 6.00
CA ASN A 491 -19.33 16.58 5.08
C ASN A 491 -20.34 15.72 5.83
N GLN A 492 -21.61 16.11 5.75
CA GLN A 492 -22.69 15.47 6.51
C GLN A 492 -23.01 14.05 6.04
N ASP A 493 -22.76 13.70 4.78
CA ASP A 493 -22.97 12.35 4.26
C ASP A 493 -21.98 11.39 4.89
N ILE A 494 -20.71 11.79 4.97
CA ILE A 494 -19.65 11.00 5.62
C ILE A 494 -19.88 10.88 7.13
N ILE A 495 -20.29 11.95 7.80
CA ILE A 495 -20.65 11.91 9.24
C ILE A 495 -21.81 10.94 9.48
N THR A 496 -22.83 10.97 8.61
CA THR A 496 -23.97 10.06 8.67
C THR A 496 -23.52 8.60 8.46
N LEU A 497 -22.68 8.36 7.45
CA LEU A 497 -22.13 7.04 7.13
C LEU A 497 -21.35 6.46 8.32
N LEU A 498 -20.44 7.24 8.91
CA LEU A 498 -19.67 6.83 10.10
C LEU A 498 -20.56 6.62 11.34
N THR A 499 -21.58 7.46 11.51
CA THR A 499 -22.52 7.31 12.64
C THR A 499 -23.41 6.06 12.47
N LYS A 500 -23.66 5.61 11.25
CA LYS A 500 -24.37 4.35 10.94
C LYS A 500 -23.46 3.14 10.78
N ALA A 501 -22.14 3.34 10.81
CA ALA A 501 -21.16 2.26 10.64
C ALA A 501 -21.44 1.11 11.61
N ARG A 502 -21.46 -0.10 11.06
CA ARG A 502 -21.37 -1.35 11.81
C ARG A 502 -19.90 -1.68 12.00
N GLY A 503 -19.61 -2.59 12.91
CA GLY A 503 -18.23 -3.03 13.07
C GLY A 503 -18.09 -4.23 13.97
N CYS A 504 -16.89 -4.80 13.88
CA CYS A 504 -16.46 -5.97 14.63
C CYS A 504 -15.07 -5.71 15.20
N ILE A 505 -14.66 -6.59 16.10
CA ILE A 505 -13.28 -6.69 16.56
C ILE A 505 -12.64 -7.84 15.75
N PRO A 506 -11.38 -7.67 15.26
CA PRO A 506 -10.68 -8.73 14.55
C PRO A 506 -10.69 -10.07 15.30
N GLN A 507 -10.74 -11.19 14.56
CA GLN A 507 -10.95 -12.55 15.11
C GLN A 507 -9.91 -13.02 16.14
N LEU A 508 -8.66 -12.56 16.05
CA LEU A 508 -7.62 -12.85 17.04
C LEU A 508 -7.75 -11.93 18.24
N HIS A 509 -8.08 -10.66 18.01
CA HIS A 509 -8.15 -9.65 19.06
C HIS A 509 -9.39 -9.81 19.94
N ILE A 510 -10.51 -10.27 19.38
CA ILE A 510 -11.79 -10.48 20.10
C ILE A 510 -11.65 -11.53 21.22
N GLU A 511 -10.67 -12.43 21.15
CA GLU A 511 -10.35 -13.36 22.24
C GLU A 511 -9.87 -12.67 23.52
N GLY A 512 -9.28 -11.48 23.38
CA GLY A 512 -8.90 -10.61 24.49
C GLY A 512 -10.07 -9.88 25.14
N HIS A 513 -11.27 -9.92 24.55
CA HIS A 513 -12.45 -9.19 25.01
C HIS A 513 -13.40 -10.01 25.89
N ASP A 514 -14.28 -9.29 26.61
CA ASP A 514 -15.33 -9.91 27.43
C ASP A 514 -16.37 -10.67 26.58
N HIS A 515 -17.11 -11.58 27.23
CA HIS A 515 -18.14 -12.40 26.57
C HIS A 515 -19.24 -11.58 25.89
N MET A 516 -19.54 -10.37 26.37
CA MET A 516 -20.52 -9.49 25.73
C MET A 516 -19.97 -8.96 24.39
N CYS A 517 -18.70 -8.58 24.33
CA CYS A 517 -18.06 -8.19 23.07
C CYS A 517 -18.08 -9.35 22.08
N LYS A 518 -17.78 -10.58 22.52
CA LYS A 518 -17.83 -11.77 21.66
C LYS A 518 -19.23 -11.99 21.09
N ALA A 519 -20.28 -11.78 21.88
CA ALA A 519 -21.65 -11.91 21.40
C ALA A 519 -22.07 -10.81 20.40
N CYS A 520 -21.52 -9.59 20.53
CA CYS A 520 -21.97 -8.42 19.75
C CYS A 520 -21.08 -8.12 18.52
N TYR A 521 -19.78 -8.42 18.58
CA TYR A 521 -18.77 -7.87 17.68
C TYR A 521 -17.80 -8.92 17.11
N HIS A 522 -18.16 -10.20 17.18
CA HIS A 522 -17.36 -11.27 16.59
C HIS A 522 -17.76 -11.49 15.12
N PHE A 523 -16.78 -11.57 14.23
CA PHE A 523 -17.05 -11.75 12.79
C PHE A 523 -17.82 -13.03 12.49
N GLU A 524 -17.51 -14.17 13.13
CA GLU A 524 -18.19 -15.46 12.86
C GLU A 524 -19.70 -15.46 13.15
N TYR A 525 -20.19 -14.56 14.02
CA TYR A 525 -21.61 -14.47 14.32
C TYR A 525 -22.29 -13.34 13.54
N THR A 526 -21.50 -12.47 12.93
CA THR A 526 -22.01 -11.32 12.21
C THR A 526 -22.47 -11.76 10.83
N ARG A 527 -23.73 -11.46 10.51
CA ARG A 527 -24.31 -11.71 9.20
C ARG A 527 -23.86 -10.66 8.20
N HIS A 528 -23.84 -11.04 6.94
CA HIS A 528 -23.66 -10.15 5.80
C HIS A 528 -22.25 -9.52 5.78
N VAL A 529 -21.25 -10.28 6.21
CA VAL A 529 -19.83 -9.93 6.19
C VAL A 529 -18.97 -10.98 5.46
N GLY A 530 -19.61 -12.04 4.95
CA GLY A 530 -18.93 -13.14 4.26
C GLY A 530 -17.87 -13.80 5.15
N ARG A 531 -16.70 -14.07 4.59
CA ARG A 531 -15.53 -14.65 5.29
C ARG A 531 -14.50 -13.60 5.72
N THR A 532 -14.95 -12.36 5.96
CA THR A 532 -14.08 -11.29 6.47
C THR A 532 -13.66 -11.58 7.92
N ASN A 533 -12.35 -11.48 8.24
CA ASN A 533 -11.82 -11.77 9.58
C ASN A 533 -11.28 -10.55 10.35
N GLY A 534 -11.02 -9.42 9.68
CA GLY A 534 -10.50 -8.21 10.31
C GLY A 534 -8.98 -8.13 10.46
N GLU A 535 -8.25 -9.22 10.20
CA GLU A 535 -6.82 -9.37 10.52
C GLU A 535 -5.88 -8.89 9.41
N LEU A 536 -6.40 -8.65 8.20
CA LEU A 536 -5.57 -8.33 7.02
C LEU A 536 -4.73 -7.05 7.17
N VAL A 537 -5.02 -6.21 8.18
CA VAL A 537 -4.28 -4.98 8.47
C VAL A 537 -2.86 -5.26 8.98
N GLU A 538 -2.62 -6.42 9.56
CA GLU A 538 -1.28 -6.84 10.01
C GLU A 538 -0.34 -7.18 8.85
N THR A 539 -0.89 -7.62 7.71
CA THR A 539 -0.09 -8.00 6.53
C THR A 539 0.72 -6.83 5.97
N PRO A 540 0.16 -5.65 5.65
CA PRO A 540 0.97 -4.51 5.23
C PRO A 540 1.93 -4.03 6.31
N TRP A 541 1.58 -4.15 7.60
CA TRP A 541 2.49 -3.79 8.70
C TRP A 541 3.73 -4.67 8.78
N SER A 542 3.61 -5.95 8.43
CA SER A 542 4.78 -6.85 8.34
C SER A 542 5.81 -6.31 7.32
N ALA A 543 5.35 -5.80 6.17
CA ALA A 543 6.20 -5.21 5.15
C ALA A 543 6.70 -3.81 5.56
N GLU A 544 5.87 -3.02 6.25
CA GLU A 544 6.19 -1.67 6.72
C GLU A 544 7.28 -1.69 7.80
N LYS A 545 7.31 -2.71 8.67
CA LYS A 545 8.37 -2.89 9.69
C LYS A 545 9.77 -2.85 9.09
N LEU A 546 9.95 -3.26 7.84
CA LEU A 546 11.24 -3.26 7.14
C LEU A 546 11.69 -1.85 6.72
N THR A 547 10.77 -0.89 6.56
CA THR A 547 11.09 0.51 6.21
C THR A 547 11.62 1.28 7.43
N GLY A 548 11.24 0.83 8.64
CA GLY A 548 11.49 1.49 9.92
C GLY A 548 12.96 1.81 10.19
N GLY A 549 13.90 1.01 9.68
CA GLY A 549 15.33 1.32 9.81
C GLY A 549 15.73 2.64 9.13
N SER A 550 15.12 2.95 7.99
CA SER A 550 15.39 4.15 7.20
C SER A 550 14.53 5.34 7.63
N THR A 551 13.22 5.14 7.76
CA THR A 551 12.24 6.20 8.05
C THR A 551 12.42 6.81 9.44
N ARG A 552 12.90 6.01 10.40
CA ARG A 552 13.10 6.45 11.79
C ARG A 552 14.08 7.61 11.96
N HIS A 553 15.03 7.74 11.03
CA HIS A 553 16.03 8.79 11.02
C HIS A 553 15.78 9.86 9.95
N MET A 554 14.70 9.77 9.18
CA MET A 554 14.34 10.78 8.18
C MET A 554 13.81 12.07 8.84
N ASN A 555 13.94 13.20 8.14
CA ASN A 555 13.21 14.40 8.51
C ASN A 555 11.71 14.18 8.24
N ASP A 556 10.87 15.04 8.82
CA ASP A 556 9.42 14.82 8.86
C ASP A 556 8.78 14.78 7.47
N GLY A 557 9.05 15.76 6.62
CA GLY A 557 8.49 15.85 5.28
C GLY A 557 8.95 14.72 4.37
N HIS A 558 10.26 14.46 4.35
CA HIS A 558 10.83 13.34 3.60
C HIS A 558 10.28 11.99 4.08
N CYS A 559 10.10 11.81 5.39
CA CYS A 559 9.55 10.58 5.97
C CYS A 559 8.13 10.34 5.45
N HIS A 560 7.26 11.35 5.49
CA HIS A 560 5.88 11.24 5.02
C HIS A 560 5.81 10.84 3.55
N ASP A 561 6.56 11.51 2.67
CA ASP A 561 6.58 11.17 1.25
C ASP A 561 7.17 9.77 0.97
N THR A 562 8.09 9.30 1.82
CA THR A 562 8.65 7.94 1.73
C THR A 562 7.60 6.90 2.11
N LEU A 563 6.85 7.14 3.19
CA LEU A 563 5.77 6.25 3.62
C LEU A 563 4.66 6.21 2.56
N ASP A 564 4.26 7.36 2.03
CA ASP A 564 3.27 7.43 0.94
C ASP A 564 3.69 6.61 -0.28
N ASP A 565 4.96 6.67 -0.67
CA ASP A 565 5.50 5.92 -1.80
C ASP A 565 5.49 4.41 -1.54
N PHE A 566 5.82 3.97 -0.33
CA PHE A 566 5.72 2.57 0.08
C PHE A 566 4.28 2.06 0.09
N HIS A 567 3.35 2.81 0.67
CA HIS A 567 1.93 2.47 0.65
C HIS A 567 1.36 2.47 -0.78
N GLY A 568 1.81 3.40 -1.62
CA GLY A 568 1.51 3.46 -3.05
C GLY A 568 1.92 2.21 -3.80
N PHE A 569 3.15 1.78 -3.60
CA PHE A 569 3.67 0.56 -4.19
C PHE A 569 2.92 -0.69 -3.68
N TRP A 570 2.67 -0.77 -2.37
CA TRP A 570 1.89 -1.85 -1.76
C TRP A 570 0.52 -1.97 -2.43
N ASN A 571 -0.24 -0.88 -2.50
CA ASN A 571 -1.55 -0.86 -3.11
C ASN A 571 -1.49 -1.29 -4.58
N PHE A 572 -0.52 -0.79 -5.36
CA PHE A 572 -0.36 -1.18 -6.75
C PHE A 572 -0.08 -2.69 -6.91
N CYS A 573 0.79 -3.25 -6.05
CA CYS A 573 1.07 -4.70 -6.05
C CYS A 573 -0.18 -5.52 -5.71
N LYS A 574 -1.02 -5.04 -4.80
CA LYS A 574 -2.30 -5.69 -4.48
C LYS A 574 -3.27 -5.62 -5.66
N VAL A 575 -3.35 -4.49 -6.37
CA VAL A 575 -4.16 -4.35 -7.60
C VAL A 575 -3.75 -5.38 -8.66
N GLN A 576 -2.44 -5.57 -8.88
CA GLN A 576 -1.93 -6.55 -9.85
C GLN A 576 -2.34 -8.00 -9.53
N LYS A 577 -2.61 -8.30 -8.26
CA LYS A 577 -2.94 -9.66 -7.79
C LYS A 577 -4.43 -9.90 -7.60
N LEU A 578 -5.29 -8.92 -7.89
CA LEU A 578 -6.73 -9.06 -7.62
C LEU A 578 -7.38 -10.20 -8.40
N GLY A 579 -6.98 -10.42 -9.66
CA GLY A 579 -7.55 -11.47 -10.50
C GLY A 579 -7.31 -12.87 -9.93
N SER A 580 -6.06 -13.20 -9.63
CA SER A 580 -5.68 -14.49 -9.02
C SER A 580 -6.27 -14.67 -7.62
N MET A 581 -6.24 -13.61 -6.80
CA MET A 581 -6.80 -13.61 -5.46
C MET A 581 -8.30 -13.95 -5.47
N LEU A 582 -9.09 -13.25 -6.29
CA LEU A 582 -10.54 -13.50 -6.40
C LEU A 582 -10.84 -14.91 -6.89
N SER A 583 -10.14 -15.38 -7.93
CA SER A 583 -10.34 -16.73 -8.46
C SER A 583 -10.06 -17.80 -7.41
N CYS A 584 -9.01 -17.62 -6.61
CA CYS A 584 -8.62 -18.56 -5.56
C CYS A 584 -9.62 -18.53 -4.40
N GLN A 585 -9.98 -17.34 -3.90
CA GLN A 585 -10.97 -17.18 -2.83
C GLN A 585 -12.33 -17.76 -3.22
N TRP A 586 -12.81 -17.52 -4.44
CA TRP A 586 -14.07 -18.09 -4.93
C TRP A 586 -14.00 -19.62 -4.95
N ALA A 587 -12.90 -20.18 -5.46
CA ALA A 587 -12.69 -21.62 -5.55
C ALA A 587 -12.67 -22.28 -4.17
N GLN A 588 -11.94 -21.69 -3.21
CA GLN A 588 -11.90 -22.14 -1.81
C GLN A 588 -13.30 -22.08 -1.17
N THR A 589 -14.00 -20.96 -1.36
CA THR A 589 -15.35 -20.73 -0.83
C THR A 589 -16.34 -21.75 -1.38
N LYS A 590 -16.30 -22.05 -2.69
CA LYS A 590 -17.15 -23.10 -3.28
C LYS A 590 -16.86 -24.48 -2.73
N LEU A 591 -15.58 -24.86 -2.58
CA LEU A 591 -15.24 -26.16 -1.98
C LEU A 591 -15.73 -26.28 -0.54
N ALA A 592 -15.62 -25.19 0.23
CA ALA A 592 -16.13 -25.16 1.60
C ALA A 592 -17.67 -25.36 1.64
N ILE A 593 -18.42 -24.74 0.72
CA ILE A 593 -19.88 -24.97 0.62
C ILE A 593 -20.17 -26.43 0.24
N GLU A 594 -19.47 -26.98 -0.74
CA GLU A 594 -19.64 -28.36 -1.20
C GLU A 594 -19.37 -29.39 -0.09
N GLU A 595 -18.49 -29.06 0.86
CA GLU A 595 -18.18 -29.88 2.03
C GLU A 595 -19.14 -29.66 3.21
N LEU A 596 -19.51 -28.41 3.49
CA LEU A 596 -20.31 -28.06 4.67
C LEU A 596 -21.81 -28.32 4.47
N GLN A 597 -22.33 -28.08 3.26
CA GLN A 597 -23.76 -28.17 2.99
C GLN A 597 -24.33 -29.58 3.27
N PRO A 598 -23.73 -30.69 2.80
CA PRO A 598 -24.27 -32.03 3.07
C PRO A 598 -24.24 -32.38 4.56
N HIS A 599 -23.15 -32.04 5.26
CA HIS A 599 -23.03 -32.28 6.70
C HIS A 599 -24.07 -31.48 7.50
N PHE A 600 -24.31 -30.23 7.12
CA PHE A 600 -25.32 -29.39 7.76
C PHE A 600 -26.74 -29.92 7.53
N GLU A 601 -27.06 -30.39 6.33
CA GLU A 601 -28.35 -30.99 6.00
C GLU A 601 -28.58 -32.31 6.76
N GLU A 602 -27.57 -33.18 6.82
CA GLU A 602 -27.61 -34.43 7.58
C GLU A 602 -27.84 -34.16 9.07
N PHE A 603 -27.08 -33.23 9.65
CA PHE A 603 -27.22 -32.85 11.05
C PHE A 603 -28.59 -32.21 11.35
N SER A 604 -29.07 -31.32 10.47
CA SER A 604 -30.39 -30.71 10.59
C SER A 604 -31.51 -31.74 10.51
N GLY A 605 -31.35 -32.78 9.67
CA GLY A 605 -32.30 -33.88 9.52
C GLY A 605 -32.51 -34.74 10.78
N LEU A 606 -31.65 -34.60 11.79
CA LEU A 606 -31.80 -35.27 13.09
C LEU A 606 -32.91 -34.64 13.96
N PHE A 607 -33.41 -33.46 13.60
CA PHE A 607 -34.33 -32.68 14.43
C PHE A 607 -35.73 -32.55 13.79
N PRO A 608 -36.81 -32.53 14.59
CA PRO A 608 -38.16 -32.28 14.09
C PRO A 608 -38.32 -30.89 13.47
N SER A 609 -39.15 -30.77 12.43
CA SER A 609 -39.33 -29.51 11.67
C SER A 609 -39.82 -28.34 12.53
N ASN A 610 -40.62 -28.58 13.56
CA ASN A 610 -41.09 -27.51 14.45
C ASN A 610 -39.96 -26.90 15.29
N VAL A 611 -38.93 -27.70 15.64
CA VAL A 611 -37.75 -27.24 16.38
C VAL A 611 -36.85 -26.43 15.46
N LEU A 612 -36.61 -26.91 14.23
CA LEU A 612 -35.83 -26.17 13.23
C LEU A 612 -36.47 -24.83 12.90
N GLN A 613 -37.80 -24.77 12.75
CA GLN A 613 -38.51 -23.52 12.48
C GLN A 613 -38.35 -22.50 13.63
N GLU A 614 -38.34 -22.97 14.88
CA GLU A 614 -38.05 -22.11 16.03
C GLU A 614 -36.60 -21.59 15.98
N TRP A 615 -35.64 -22.45 15.65
CA TRP A 615 -34.23 -22.10 15.55
C TRP A 615 -33.95 -21.10 14.43
N GLU A 616 -34.55 -21.29 13.25
CA GLU A 616 -34.48 -20.35 12.13
C GLU A 616 -35.04 -18.97 12.51
N GLN A 617 -36.19 -18.92 13.20
CA GLN A 617 -36.76 -17.66 13.67
C GLN A 617 -35.86 -16.93 14.68
N LEU A 618 -35.09 -17.68 15.47
CA LEU A 618 -34.12 -17.12 16.38
C LEU A 618 -32.87 -16.64 15.65
N TYR A 619 -32.35 -17.43 14.72
CA TYR A 619 -31.19 -17.09 13.89
C TYR A 619 -31.44 -15.83 13.05
N ALA A 620 -32.66 -15.66 12.54
CA ALA A 620 -33.05 -14.48 11.77
C ALA A 620 -33.00 -13.16 12.57
N LYS A 621 -32.94 -13.19 13.91
CA LYS A 621 -32.91 -11.99 14.74
C LYS A 621 -31.57 -11.28 14.66
N PRO A 622 -31.54 -9.94 14.64
CA PRO A 622 -30.28 -9.19 14.61
C PRO A 622 -29.46 -9.49 15.86
N LEU A 623 -28.13 -9.51 15.70
CA LEU A 623 -27.25 -9.56 16.86
C LEU A 623 -27.47 -8.31 17.72
N PRO A 624 -27.45 -8.45 19.05
CA PRO A 624 -27.55 -7.30 19.95
C PRO A 624 -26.31 -6.40 19.80
N ASP A 625 -26.50 -5.08 19.89
CA ASP A 625 -25.39 -4.16 20.14
C ASP A 625 -25.10 -4.10 21.64
N LYS A 626 -23.84 -3.88 22.04
CA LYS A 626 -23.44 -3.82 23.46
C LYS A 626 -24.19 -2.72 24.24
N SER A 627 -24.74 -1.72 23.55
CA SER A 627 -25.61 -0.69 24.15
C SER A 627 -27.00 -1.19 24.56
N ASP A 628 -27.48 -2.33 24.04
CA ASP A 628 -28.78 -2.94 24.38
C ASP A 628 -28.61 -4.18 25.29
N LYS A 629 -28.46 -3.93 26.60
CA LYS A 629 -28.24 -4.98 27.61
C LYS A 629 -29.35 -6.03 27.66
N ASN A 630 -30.61 -5.65 27.39
CA ASN A 630 -31.74 -6.57 27.48
C ASN A 630 -31.71 -7.60 26.35
N ALA A 631 -31.23 -7.21 25.16
CA ALA A 631 -31.09 -8.11 24.03
C ALA A 631 -29.91 -9.09 24.21
N VAL A 632 -28.82 -8.66 24.85
CA VAL A 632 -27.67 -9.52 25.18
C VAL A 632 -28.05 -10.61 26.19
N ASP A 633 -28.80 -10.24 27.24
CA ASP A 633 -29.26 -11.18 28.28
C ASP A 633 -30.25 -12.21 27.72
N LEU A 634 -31.11 -11.81 26.76
CA LEU A 634 -32.01 -12.74 26.05
C LEU A 634 -31.27 -13.75 25.16
N TYR A 635 -30.17 -13.33 24.54
CA TYR A 635 -29.34 -14.19 23.69
C TYR A 635 -28.52 -15.19 24.52
N THR A 636 -27.98 -14.76 25.66
CA THR A 636 -27.17 -15.59 26.56
C THR A 636 -28.01 -16.51 27.47
N ALA A 637 -29.24 -16.13 27.84
CA ALA A 637 -30.11 -16.92 28.72
C ALA A 637 -30.77 -18.15 28.06
N ARG A 638 -30.66 -18.33 26.74
CA ARG A 638 -31.33 -19.42 25.99
C ARG A 638 -30.43 -20.59 25.58
N VAL A 639 -29.18 -20.62 26.06
CA VAL A 639 -28.23 -21.70 25.79
C VAL A 639 -28.57 -22.93 26.62
N GLY A 640 -29.36 -23.85 26.06
CA GLY A 640 -29.89 -25.01 26.79
C GLY A 640 -29.32 -26.38 26.40
N THR A 641 -28.77 -26.56 25.19
CA THR A 641 -28.26 -27.87 24.71
C THR A 641 -27.09 -27.73 23.73
N VAL A 642 -26.14 -28.68 23.77
CA VAL A 642 -24.94 -28.69 22.89
C VAL A 642 -25.31 -28.73 21.40
N ASN A 643 -26.40 -29.42 21.05
CA ASN A 643 -26.86 -29.58 19.68
C ASN A 643 -27.37 -28.26 19.08
N TRP A 644 -28.01 -27.41 19.88
CA TRP A 644 -28.47 -26.08 19.46
C TRP A 644 -27.27 -25.20 19.08
N VAL A 645 -26.25 -25.12 19.93
CA VAL A 645 -25.05 -24.31 19.67
C VAL A 645 -24.37 -24.77 18.38
N LYS A 646 -24.18 -26.08 18.22
CA LYS A 646 -23.58 -26.64 17.01
C LYS A 646 -24.38 -26.27 15.76
N TRP A 647 -25.70 -26.42 15.78
CA TRP A 647 -26.55 -26.08 14.64
C TRP A 647 -26.41 -24.60 14.25
N PHE A 648 -26.41 -23.69 15.23
CA PHE A 648 -26.24 -22.24 14.97
C PHE A 648 -24.86 -21.92 14.38
N CYS A 649 -23.79 -22.52 14.90
CA CYS A 649 -22.45 -22.31 14.36
C CYS A 649 -22.30 -22.84 12.94
N ASP A 650 -22.79 -24.05 12.67
CA ASP A 650 -22.73 -24.66 11.33
C ASP A 650 -23.59 -23.85 10.34
N HIS A 651 -24.78 -23.40 10.74
CA HIS A 651 -25.65 -22.56 9.92
C HIS A 651 -24.99 -21.21 9.61
N ALA A 652 -24.43 -20.54 10.62
CA ALA A 652 -23.74 -19.26 10.44
C ALA A 652 -22.53 -19.39 9.51
N CYS A 653 -21.73 -20.44 9.69
CA CYS A 653 -20.57 -20.74 8.85
C CYS A 653 -20.99 -20.93 7.39
N LEU A 654 -22.02 -21.75 7.15
CA LEU A 654 -22.52 -22.04 5.81
C LEU A 654 -23.11 -20.79 5.13
N ASP A 655 -23.87 -19.98 5.85
CA ASP A 655 -24.42 -18.72 5.34
C ASP A 655 -23.30 -17.74 4.99
N GLN A 656 -22.28 -17.60 5.82
CA GLN A 656 -21.12 -16.76 5.52
C GLN A 656 -20.38 -17.17 4.26
N TYR A 657 -20.22 -18.48 4.01
CA TYR A 657 -19.63 -18.94 2.75
C TYR A 657 -20.53 -18.63 1.54
N LYS A 658 -21.86 -18.74 1.69
CA LYS A 658 -22.81 -18.37 0.62
C LYS A 658 -22.77 -16.86 0.33
N GLU A 659 -22.78 -16.04 1.37
CA GLU A 659 -22.61 -14.58 1.28
C GLU A 659 -21.28 -14.22 0.60
N GLU A 660 -20.19 -14.91 0.96
CA GLU A 660 -18.86 -14.66 0.39
C GLU A 660 -18.83 -14.87 -1.13
N ILE A 661 -19.54 -15.87 -1.66
CA ILE A 661 -19.68 -16.04 -3.11
C ILE A 661 -20.33 -14.81 -3.75
N GLU A 662 -21.45 -14.35 -3.20
CA GLU A 662 -22.17 -13.19 -3.74
C GLU A 662 -21.29 -11.92 -3.69
N ILE A 663 -20.53 -11.75 -2.60
CA ILE A 663 -19.59 -10.63 -2.46
C ILE A 663 -18.48 -10.74 -3.50
N LEU A 664 -17.85 -11.90 -3.69
CA LEU A 664 -16.76 -12.10 -4.65
C LEU A 664 -17.21 -11.88 -6.10
N GLU A 665 -18.43 -12.32 -6.45
CA GLU A 665 -19.03 -12.09 -7.78
C GLU A 665 -19.31 -10.59 -8.02
N ALA A 666 -19.78 -9.88 -7.00
CA ALA A 666 -19.97 -8.43 -7.05
C ALA A 666 -18.62 -7.69 -7.12
N GLU A 667 -17.59 -8.14 -6.38
CA GLU A 667 -16.23 -7.60 -6.45
C GLU A 667 -15.61 -7.76 -7.83
N PHE A 668 -15.73 -8.95 -8.44
CA PHE A 668 -15.27 -9.18 -9.82
C PHE A 668 -15.89 -8.18 -10.80
N THR A 669 -17.21 -7.98 -10.70
CA THR A 669 -17.93 -7.03 -11.55
C THR A 669 -17.41 -5.61 -11.36
N ARG A 670 -17.23 -5.17 -10.12
CA ARG A 670 -16.70 -3.84 -9.78
C ARG A 670 -15.28 -3.62 -10.29
N ILE A 671 -14.40 -4.60 -10.16
CA ILE A 671 -13.02 -4.49 -10.69
C ILE A 671 -13.03 -4.29 -12.19
N CYS A 672 -13.85 -5.07 -12.91
CA CYS A 672 -13.98 -4.95 -14.36
C CYS A 672 -14.50 -3.56 -14.77
N GLN A 673 -15.50 -3.04 -14.05
CA GLN A 673 -16.05 -1.70 -14.28
C GLN A 673 -15.03 -0.60 -13.95
N PHE A 674 -14.31 -0.73 -12.84
CA PHE A 674 -13.25 0.21 -12.44
C PHE A 674 -12.17 0.33 -13.51
N HIS A 675 -11.61 -0.80 -13.95
CA HIS A 675 -10.55 -0.80 -14.96
C HIS A 675 -11.05 -0.33 -16.32
N GLN A 676 -12.29 -0.66 -16.70
CA GLN A 676 -12.88 -0.12 -17.92
C GLN A 676 -13.03 1.41 -17.85
N LYS A 677 -13.56 1.96 -16.75
CA LYS A 677 -13.71 3.41 -16.62
C LYS A 677 -12.37 4.13 -16.65
N MET A 678 -11.36 3.61 -15.94
CA MET A 678 -10.01 4.18 -16.01
C MET A 678 -9.43 4.09 -17.43
N HIS A 679 -9.63 2.97 -18.14
CA HIS A 679 -9.22 2.84 -19.54
C HIS A 679 -9.87 3.91 -20.42
N ASP A 680 -11.19 4.08 -20.31
CA ASP A 680 -11.96 5.05 -21.11
C ASP A 680 -11.52 6.48 -20.82
N ILE A 681 -11.32 6.84 -19.55
CA ILE A 681 -10.80 8.16 -19.14
C ILE A 681 -9.43 8.44 -19.77
N TRP A 682 -8.50 7.48 -19.67
CA TRP A 682 -7.17 7.65 -20.24
C TRP A 682 -7.19 7.70 -21.78
N LEU A 683 -8.14 7.01 -22.42
CA LEU A 683 -8.32 7.08 -23.86
C LEU A 683 -8.87 8.43 -24.30
N ASP A 684 -9.81 9.01 -23.56
CA ASP A 684 -10.37 10.34 -23.83
C ASP A 684 -9.31 11.45 -23.66
N ILE A 685 -8.49 11.35 -22.60
CA ILE A 685 -7.32 12.21 -22.40
C ILE A 685 -6.37 12.09 -23.60
N ALA A 686 -6.06 10.87 -24.05
CA ALA A 686 -5.15 10.66 -25.18
C ALA A 686 -5.68 11.30 -26.48
N GLN A 687 -6.97 11.11 -26.78
CA GLN A 687 -7.62 11.66 -27.97
C GLN A 687 -7.67 13.20 -27.95
N THR A 688 -7.94 13.78 -26.78
CA THR A 688 -7.94 15.24 -26.61
C THR A 688 -6.53 15.80 -26.81
N SER A 689 -5.51 15.19 -26.22
CA SER A 689 -4.13 15.68 -26.32
C SER A 689 -3.47 15.47 -27.68
N ASP A 690 -3.87 14.43 -28.43
CA ASP A 690 -3.49 14.27 -29.83
C ASP A 690 -3.99 15.46 -30.67
N SER A 691 -5.19 15.96 -30.36
CA SER A 691 -5.76 17.12 -31.05
C SER A 691 -5.05 18.44 -30.71
N ASP A 692 -4.47 18.53 -29.50
CA ASP A 692 -3.71 19.69 -29.02
C ASP A 692 -2.23 19.68 -29.44
N GLN A 693 -1.79 18.69 -30.22
CA GLN A 693 -0.40 18.51 -30.70
C GLN A 693 0.63 18.29 -29.57
N GLU A 694 0.26 17.59 -28.50
CA GLU A 694 1.18 17.21 -27.40
C GLU A 694 1.54 15.71 -27.43
N PRO A 695 2.45 15.26 -28.32
CA PRO A 695 2.65 13.84 -28.61
C PRO A 695 3.15 13.02 -27.42
N GLY A 696 3.98 13.61 -26.54
CA GLY A 696 4.45 12.95 -25.32
C GLY A 696 3.33 12.73 -24.29
N TYR A 697 2.44 13.71 -24.18
CA TYR A 697 1.30 13.67 -23.27
C TYR A 697 0.28 12.62 -23.72
N ALA A 698 -0.07 12.61 -25.01
CA ALA A 698 -0.96 11.62 -25.61
C ALA A 698 -0.36 10.20 -25.59
N ALA A 699 0.93 10.04 -25.88
CA ALA A 699 1.60 8.74 -25.82
C ALA A 699 1.57 8.14 -24.41
N TYR A 700 1.77 8.97 -23.37
CA TYR A 700 1.65 8.50 -21.99
C TYR A 700 0.20 8.11 -21.64
N ALA A 701 -0.78 8.91 -22.07
CA ALA A 701 -2.19 8.60 -21.84
C ALA A 701 -2.61 7.27 -22.51
N HIS A 702 -2.17 7.03 -23.76
CA HIS A 702 -2.35 5.74 -24.43
C HIS A 702 -1.69 4.57 -23.68
N LYS A 703 -0.48 4.77 -23.14
CA LYS A 703 0.20 3.78 -22.29
C LYS A 703 -0.64 3.43 -21.06
N GLN A 704 -1.22 4.42 -20.38
CA GLN A 704 -2.07 4.19 -19.21
C GLN A 704 -3.38 3.48 -19.59
N ALA A 705 -4.02 3.88 -20.69
CA ALA A 705 -5.19 3.20 -21.21
C ALA A 705 -4.90 1.71 -21.48
N ALA A 706 -3.78 1.40 -22.13
CA ALA A 706 -3.35 0.03 -22.40
C ALA A 706 -3.08 -0.77 -21.10
N MET A 707 -2.48 -0.13 -20.08
CA MET A 707 -2.26 -0.76 -18.78
C MET A 707 -3.58 -1.17 -18.12
N TYR A 708 -4.58 -0.28 -18.06
CA TYR A 708 -5.88 -0.61 -17.46
C TYR A 708 -6.63 -1.68 -18.24
N GLN A 709 -6.54 -1.68 -19.57
CA GLN A 709 -7.10 -2.75 -20.40
C GLN A 709 -6.42 -4.09 -20.08
N THR A 710 -5.10 -4.10 -19.86
CA THR A 710 -4.35 -5.30 -19.50
C THR A 710 -4.77 -5.83 -18.13
N LEU A 711 -4.88 -4.95 -17.13
CA LEU A 711 -5.36 -5.33 -15.78
C LEU A 711 -6.79 -5.91 -15.82
N LYS A 712 -7.68 -5.32 -16.62
CA LYS A 712 -9.03 -5.87 -16.84
C LYS A 712 -8.98 -7.27 -17.45
N ASN A 713 -8.20 -7.44 -18.51
CA ASN A 713 -8.09 -8.72 -19.22
C ASN A 713 -7.48 -9.82 -18.32
N ASP A 714 -6.51 -9.46 -17.47
CA ASP A 714 -5.91 -10.36 -16.49
C ASP A 714 -6.96 -10.87 -15.48
N VAL A 715 -7.74 -9.95 -14.89
CA VAL A 715 -8.81 -10.29 -13.95
C VAL A 715 -9.86 -11.20 -14.61
N ILE A 716 -10.29 -10.89 -15.83
CA ILE A 716 -11.22 -11.75 -16.59
C ILE A 716 -10.58 -13.11 -16.89
N GLY A 717 -9.32 -13.15 -17.28
CA GLY A 717 -8.59 -14.37 -17.61
C GLY A 717 -8.47 -15.32 -16.41
N HIS A 718 -8.20 -14.79 -15.23
CA HIS A 718 -8.23 -15.56 -13.98
C HIS A 718 -9.65 -15.99 -13.62
N TRP A 719 -10.62 -15.09 -13.70
CA TRP A 719 -12.01 -15.39 -13.37
C TRP A 719 -12.57 -16.49 -14.25
N LEU A 720 -12.35 -16.50 -15.57
CA LEU A 720 -12.83 -17.59 -16.44
C LEU A 720 -12.27 -18.98 -16.07
N LYS A 721 -11.13 -19.04 -15.36
CA LYS A 721 -10.47 -20.28 -14.92
C LYS A 721 -10.80 -20.66 -13.48
N HIS A 722 -11.66 -19.92 -12.78
CA HIS A 722 -12.01 -20.18 -11.37
C HIS A 722 -12.45 -21.63 -11.08
N ASP A 723 -13.20 -22.26 -11.99
CA ASP A 723 -13.60 -23.67 -11.87
C ASP A 723 -12.44 -24.66 -12.06
N GLU A 724 -11.44 -24.34 -12.90
CA GLU A 724 -10.22 -25.13 -13.00
C GLU A 724 -9.37 -25.00 -11.73
N THR A 725 -9.26 -23.77 -11.20
CA THR A 725 -8.61 -23.49 -9.91
C THR A 725 -9.26 -24.31 -8.80
N ARG A 726 -10.60 -24.37 -8.78
CA ARG A 726 -11.36 -25.20 -7.84
C ARG A 726 -11.01 -26.67 -7.90
N LYS A 727 -10.97 -27.27 -9.11
CA LYS A 727 -10.59 -28.67 -9.28
C LYS A 727 -9.16 -28.94 -8.79
N LYS A 728 -8.21 -28.06 -9.12
CA LYS A 728 -6.81 -28.17 -8.67
C LYS A 728 -6.70 -28.11 -7.14
N LEU A 729 -7.39 -27.16 -6.50
CA LEU A 729 -7.41 -27.05 -5.04
C LEU A 729 -8.04 -28.28 -4.38
N ALA A 730 -9.11 -28.84 -4.95
CA ALA A 730 -9.71 -30.08 -4.45
C ALA A 730 -8.71 -31.25 -4.49
N GLU A 731 -7.99 -31.43 -5.61
CA GLU A 731 -6.96 -32.46 -5.77
C GLU A 731 -5.79 -32.27 -4.78
N GLN A 732 -5.34 -31.02 -4.57
CA GLN A 732 -4.31 -30.70 -3.59
C GLN A 732 -4.76 -31.00 -2.16
N LYS A 733 -6.01 -30.65 -1.81
CA LYS A 733 -6.60 -30.94 -0.50
C LYS A 733 -6.68 -32.45 -0.24
N GLU A 734 -7.10 -33.23 -1.24
CA GLU A 734 -7.15 -34.69 -1.12
C GLU A 734 -5.76 -35.30 -0.94
N LYS A 735 -4.74 -34.82 -1.68
CA LYS A 735 -3.34 -35.24 -1.50
C LYS A 735 -2.81 -34.89 -0.11
N SER A 736 -3.08 -33.68 0.37
CA SER A 736 -2.67 -33.22 1.71
C SER A 736 -3.32 -34.05 2.80
N GLN A 737 -4.62 -34.35 2.70
CA GLN A 737 -5.33 -35.22 3.65
C GLN A 737 -4.74 -36.64 3.66
N LYS A 738 -4.45 -37.23 2.49
CA LYS A 738 -3.79 -38.54 2.41
C LYS A 738 -2.41 -38.52 3.06
N SER A 739 -1.62 -37.47 2.82
CA SER A 739 -0.30 -37.33 3.44
C SER A 739 -0.39 -37.18 4.96
N LYS A 740 -1.36 -36.43 5.48
CA LYS A 740 -1.60 -36.30 6.93
C LYS A 740 -1.98 -37.64 7.56
N ILE A 741 -2.84 -38.43 6.91
CA ILE A 741 -3.22 -39.77 7.38
C ILE A 741 -2.00 -40.70 7.40
N VAL A 742 -1.17 -40.70 6.36
CA VAL A 742 0.06 -41.51 6.31
C VAL A 742 1.03 -41.09 7.40
N ASN A 743 1.26 -39.79 7.59
CA ASN A 743 2.15 -39.29 8.65
C ASN A 743 1.62 -39.62 10.05
N GLN A 744 0.30 -39.52 10.28
CA GLN A 744 -0.31 -39.92 11.54
C GLN A 744 -0.16 -41.42 11.78
N GLN A 745 -0.38 -42.26 10.76
CA GLN A 745 -0.17 -43.71 10.86
C GLN A 745 1.29 -44.08 11.13
N MET A 746 2.25 -43.34 10.57
CA MET A 746 3.67 -43.51 10.87
C MET A 746 4.00 -43.09 12.30
N GLN A 747 3.47 -41.95 12.77
CA GLN A 747 3.66 -41.47 14.13
C GLN A 747 3.05 -42.45 15.15
N ASP A 748 1.81 -42.88 14.93
CA ASP A 748 1.12 -43.86 15.78
C ASP A 748 1.86 -45.22 15.78
N SER A 749 2.55 -45.59 14.69
CA SER A 749 3.39 -46.79 14.63
C SER A 749 4.71 -46.64 15.39
N MET A 750 5.33 -45.46 15.35
CA MET A 750 6.55 -45.17 16.10
C MET A 750 6.27 -45.10 17.61
N ASP A 751 5.13 -44.53 18.00
CA ASP A 751 4.68 -44.45 19.39
C ASP A 751 4.33 -45.84 19.96
N ASN A 752 3.89 -46.79 19.12
CA ASN A 752 3.57 -48.17 19.51
C ASN A 752 4.80 -49.10 19.61
N GLU A 753 5.94 -48.71 19.04
CA GLU A 753 7.20 -49.48 19.11
C GLU A 753 8.11 -49.06 20.27
N GLY A 754 7.70 -48.09 21.10
CA GLY A 754 8.40 -47.73 22.34
C GLY A 754 9.83 -47.23 22.10
N ILE A 755 10.03 -46.41 21.07
CA ILE A 755 11.29 -45.72 20.82
C ILE A 755 11.19 -44.33 21.45
N ASP A 756 11.84 -44.16 22.60
CA ASP A 756 12.04 -42.85 23.23
C ASP A 756 12.90 -41.98 22.30
N ALA A 757 12.26 -41.02 21.62
CA ALA A 757 12.94 -39.93 20.95
C ALA A 757 13.12 -38.77 21.95
N GLU A 758 14.19 -38.82 22.73
CA GLU A 758 14.75 -37.61 23.33
C GLU A 758 15.40 -36.78 22.21
N ASP A 759 15.16 -35.47 22.26
CA ASP A 759 15.67 -34.40 21.38
C ASP A 759 15.03 -34.28 19.97
N MET A 760 13.83 -33.71 19.91
CA MET A 760 13.44 -32.85 18.77
C MET A 760 12.81 -31.55 19.29
N ASP A 761 13.40 -30.44 18.86
CA ASP A 761 13.04 -29.07 19.23
C ASP A 761 11.55 -28.75 19.02
N ASP A 762 10.95 -28.15 20.06
CA ASP A 762 9.63 -27.52 20.06
C ASP A 762 9.66 -26.22 19.23
N ASP A 763 9.35 -26.31 17.93
CA ASP A 763 9.10 -25.15 17.06
C ASP A 763 7.93 -25.41 16.08
N LYS A 764 6.84 -26.04 16.56
CA LYS A 764 5.61 -26.19 15.76
C LYS A 764 4.34 -25.93 16.58
N GLU A 765 4.05 -24.66 16.82
CA GLU A 765 2.67 -24.18 17.03
C GLU A 765 2.13 -23.52 15.75
N SER A 766 1.35 -24.31 15.02
CA SER A 766 0.08 -23.98 14.37
C SER A 766 -0.27 -22.49 14.18
N TRP A 767 0.07 -21.95 13.02
CA TRP A 767 -0.72 -20.93 12.32
C TRP A 767 -1.02 -21.45 10.91
N LEU A 768 -2.26 -21.87 10.68
CA LEU A 768 -2.73 -22.33 9.37
C LEU A 768 -3.48 -21.20 8.64
N ASP A 769 -3.15 -21.09 7.36
CA ASP A 769 -3.99 -20.61 6.25
C ASP A 769 -4.17 -19.10 5.98
N LEU A 770 -3.11 -18.30 6.17
CA LEU A 770 -2.96 -17.07 5.37
C LEU A 770 -1.52 -16.79 4.87
N ASP A 771 -0.49 -17.35 5.50
CA ASP A 771 0.91 -17.11 5.08
C ASP A 771 1.33 -17.93 3.84
N ASN A 772 0.61 -19.00 3.50
CA ASN A 772 0.77 -19.69 2.22
C ASN A 772 0.38 -18.81 1.01
N TYR A 773 -0.28 -17.67 1.24
CA TYR A 773 -0.69 -16.77 0.18
C TYR A 773 0.42 -15.85 -0.33
N VAL A 774 1.59 -15.83 0.32
CA VAL A 774 2.73 -14.98 -0.10
C VAL A 774 4.05 -15.76 -0.21
N GLN A 775 4.23 -16.90 0.47
CA GLN A 775 5.49 -17.65 0.39
C GLN A 775 5.51 -18.84 -0.60
N GLU A 776 4.37 -19.46 -0.95
CA GLU A 776 4.40 -20.66 -1.80
C GLU A 776 4.74 -20.41 -3.29
N ASP A 777 4.70 -19.16 -3.76
CA ASP A 777 5.14 -18.80 -5.11
C ASP A 777 6.61 -18.29 -5.18
N LEU A 778 7.31 -18.19 -4.04
CA LEU A 778 8.75 -17.91 -3.99
C LEU A 778 9.60 -19.17 -3.76
N GLN A 779 8.99 -20.35 -3.58
CA GLN A 779 9.70 -21.60 -3.29
C GLN A 779 9.49 -22.72 -4.34
N ASN A 780 8.81 -22.46 -5.46
CA ASN A 780 8.74 -23.39 -6.58
C ASN A 780 9.78 -23.09 -7.68
N GLU A 781 11.03 -22.83 -7.29
CA GLU A 781 12.18 -23.12 -8.15
C GLU A 781 12.77 -24.46 -7.68
N GLU A 782 12.64 -25.47 -8.54
CA GLU A 782 13.29 -26.76 -8.35
C GLU A 782 14.77 -26.55 -8.05
N VAL A 783 15.19 -26.97 -6.86
CA VAL A 783 16.58 -27.29 -6.57
C VAL A 783 16.98 -28.40 -7.53
N ILE A 784 17.69 -28.04 -8.60
CA ILE A 784 18.47 -28.97 -9.40
C ILE A 784 19.94 -28.57 -9.22
N ASP A 785 20.63 -29.49 -8.57
CA ASP A 785 22.07 -29.57 -8.25
C ASP A 785 23.00 -29.09 -9.38
#